data_AF-A0A178ZI35-F1
#
_entry.id   AF-A0A178ZI35-F1
#
_cell.length_a   1.000
_cell.length_b   1.000
_cell.length_c   1.000
_cell.angle_alpha   90.00
_cell.angle_beta   90.00
_cell.angle_gamma   90.00
#
_symmetry.space_group_name_H-M   'P 1'
#
loop_
_entity.id
_entity.type
_entity.pdbx_description
1 polymer ?
#
loop_
_entity_poly.entity_id
_entity_poly.type
_entity_poly.pdbx_seq_one_letter_code
_entity_poly.pdbx_strand_id
1 'polypeptide(L)'
;MGVSKDKQGLLTIEAKPYPFSFPLQHTALLVIDMQRDFICAGGFGEIQGGNLDAVQASIAPTKQLLDACRDAGMHIFHTREGQVPSLADCPSSKLVRQAAAPGNTQHLKVIGDKGELGRLLVRGEYGHDIVDELQPLPSEVVIDKPGKGSFWNTPILHKLKAYGITHLLVSGVTTECCFSTTIREANDRGFECCGIVQSTAGYNSAFKTASLDMIHWSQGLFGFVADLQPVLDVLSPWHTQSKGVSTPPQTPPSWDGKLGIADLQASYKNGLSPLELVNALFDRIERYEHIDGAVWIRRESREAVLDQARRLLELYPDKNARPALFGVPFTVKDSIDVQGIETTTACPPLAFVATKSAMCYQKVVGQGALYLGKVNLDQLATGLSGCRSPFGVTHSVFSDEHISGGSSSGSCVSVGADLATFSLATDTAGSGRVPAGFNGVVGYKPTRGLVSFEGITPACLSLDCIAFTARTVEDARTLWQVCEGYDENDRYARDTFPAERHVNSIGAQKDAFRFGIPPPELLEVCSPSFRKLFNEAISRLQAMGGTLVPMDWTPFQKAGDLLYEGTFVSERLASLPDDFLEKNRQHLHPVILELFEKVVARQSTAVQLFRELQAKALYTRQATSQFRSADRLGLDVVLVPTAPWHPTIKEMLADPIRLNAKMGTFTHFANVLDMCGIAVPSSTYQESEAGPRLPFSVTFLGSRCSDSEVLGIASRYQEATGR
;
A
#
# COMPACT_ATOMS: atom_id res chain seq x y z
N MET A 1 -8.11 0.96 -38.46
CA MET A 1 -6.68 1.33 -38.58
C MET A 1 -6.00 0.86 -37.31
N GLY A 2 -4.87 0.17 -37.42
CA GLY A 2 -4.22 -0.48 -36.29
C GLY A 2 -3.77 0.52 -35.25
N VAL A 3 -4.04 0.24 -33.97
CA VAL A 3 -3.47 0.97 -32.83
C VAL A 3 -1.95 0.87 -32.95
N SER A 4 -1.30 1.98 -33.28
CA SER A 4 0.15 2.06 -33.31
C SER A 4 0.66 2.05 -31.87
N LYS A 5 0.85 0.86 -31.29
CA LYS A 5 1.69 0.70 -30.11
C LYS A 5 3.13 0.99 -30.55
N ASP A 6 3.73 2.04 -30.02
CA ASP A 6 5.19 2.19 -30.15
C ASP A 6 5.87 1.01 -29.42
N LYS A 7 7.14 0.73 -29.73
CA LYS A 7 7.94 -0.38 -29.19
C LYS A 7 8.01 -0.41 -27.65
N GLN A 8 7.55 0.64 -26.97
CA GLN A 8 7.51 0.81 -25.51
C GLN A 8 6.12 0.60 -24.87
N GLY A 9 5.08 0.28 -25.64
CA GLY A 9 3.73 0.03 -25.10
C GLY A 9 2.94 1.28 -24.70
N LEU A 10 3.36 2.47 -25.16
CA LEU A 10 2.66 3.74 -24.94
C LEU A 10 1.44 3.90 -25.86
N LEU A 11 0.43 4.60 -25.36
CA LEU A 11 -0.71 5.09 -26.14
C LEU A 11 -0.45 6.56 -26.52
N THR A 12 -0.77 6.94 -27.75
CA THR A 12 -0.57 8.31 -28.25
C THR A 12 -1.87 8.85 -28.80
N ILE A 13 -2.18 10.10 -28.45
CA ILE A 13 -3.36 10.83 -28.92
C ILE A 13 -2.96 12.16 -29.54
N GLU A 14 -3.74 12.62 -30.51
CA GLU A 14 -3.64 14.00 -31.01
C GLU A 14 -4.01 14.96 -29.88
N ALA A 15 -3.10 15.91 -29.61
CA ALA A 15 -3.22 16.89 -28.55
C ALA A 15 -2.51 18.19 -28.94
N LYS A 16 -2.78 19.26 -28.19
CA LYS A 16 -2.01 20.49 -28.24
C LYS A 16 -1.06 20.56 -27.04
N PRO A 17 0.17 21.07 -27.23
CA PRO A 17 0.67 21.68 -28.48
C PRO A 17 1.17 20.67 -29.52
N TYR A 18 1.33 19.41 -29.14
CA TYR A 18 1.71 18.27 -29.99
C TYR A 18 1.14 16.98 -29.38
N PRO A 19 1.23 15.82 -30.06
CA PRO A 19 0.66 14.57 -29.58
C PRO A 19 1.10 14.18 -28.17
N PHE A 20 0.14 13.77 -27.34
CA PHE A 20 0.38 13.35 -25.96
C PHE A 20 0.52 11.83 -25.91
N SER A 21 1.59 11.32 -25.27
CA SER A 21 1.84 9.88 -25.14
C SER A 21 1.86 9.46 -23.68
N PHE A 22 1.22 8.34 -23.35
CA PHE A 22 1.09 7.89 -21.97
C PHE A 22 1.03 6.35 -21.84
N PRO A 23 1.59 5.77 -20.77
CA PRO A 23 1.43 4.36 -20.43
C PRO A 23 0.12 4.11 -19.67
N LEU A 24 -0.73 3.22 -20.18
CA LEU A 24 -2.05 2.93 -19.59
C LEU A 24 -1.99 2.61 -18.08
N GLN A 25 -1.05 1.75 -17.66
CA GLN A 25 -0.92 1.29 -16.27
C GLN A 25 -0.42 2.37 -15.29
N HIS A 26 0.23 3.43 -15.77
CA HIS A 26 0.68 4.54 -14.93
C HIS A 26 -0.08 5.84 -15.21
N THR A 27 -1.25 5.73 -15.84
CA THR A 27 -2.15 6.84 -16.11
C THR A 27 -3.40 6.70 -15.27
N ALA A 28 -3.87 7.82 -14.71
CA ALA A 28 -5.17 7.89 -14.07
C ALA A 28 -6.08 8.91 -14.77
N LEU A 29 -7.39 8.64 -14.77
CA LEU A 29 -8.38 9.67 -15.02
C LEU A 29 -8.66 10.41 -13.70
N LEU A 30 -8.49 11.73 -13.70
CA LEU A 30 -8.85 12.61 -12.60
C LEU A 30 -10.11 13.41 -12.97
N VAL A 31 -11.24 13.07 -12.35
CA VAL A 31 -12.54 13.72 -12.52
C VAL A 31 -12.75 14.76 -11.43
N ILE A 32 -12.77 16.04 -11.81
CA ILE A 32 -12.77 17.15 -10.86
C ILE A 32 -14.19 17.68 -10.64
N ASP A 33 -14.66 17.57 -9.40
CA ASP A 33 -15.75 18.37 -8.82
C ASP A 33 -17.08 18.27 -9.58
N MET A 34 -17.40 17.11 -10.16
CA MET A 34 -18.70 16.82 -10.80
C MET A 34 -19.83 16.66 -9.76
N GLN A 35 -19.86 17.53 -8.75
CA GLN A 35 -20.79 17.54 -7.63
C GLN A 35 -22.08 18.27 -7.99
N ARG A 36 -23.17 17.90 -7.33
CA ARG A 36 -24.47 18.57 -7.50
C ARG A 36 -24.40 20.06 -7.19
N ASP A 37 -23.58 20.46 -6.23
CA ASP A 37 -23.35 21.86 -5.89
C ASP A 37 -22.84 22.66 -7.09
N PHE A 38 -22.09 22.06 -8.04
CA PHE A 38 -21.64 22.76 -9.24
C PHE A 38 -22.56 22.53 -10.46
N ILE A 39 -23.29 21.42 -10.51
CA ILE A 39 -23.95 20.94 -11.73
C ILE A 39 -25.48 21.07 -11.69
N CYS A 40 -26.09 21.04 -10.50
CA CYS A 40 -27.54 21.06 -10.34
C CYS A 40 -28.06 22.47 -10.03
N ALA A 41 -29.32 22.72 -10.39
CA ALA A 41 -30.02 23.93 -9.99
C ALA A 41 -30.12 24.02 -8.46
N GLY A 42 -30.07 25.24 -7.92
CA GLY A 42 -30.06 25.52 -6.49
C GLY A 42 -28.72 25.22 -5.79
N GLY A 43 -27.72 24.75 -6.54
CA GLY A 43 -26.36 24.50 -6.07
C GLY A 43 -25.47 25.75 -6.03
N PHE A 44 -24.32 25.65 -5.38
CA PHE A 44 -23.30 26.71 -5.28
C PHE A 44 -22.88 27.30 -6.65
N GLY A 45 -22.76 26.47 -7.67
CA GLY A 45 -22.35 26.82 -9.02
C GLY A 45 -23.27 27.83 -9.70
N GLU A 46 -24.58 27.59 -9.65
CA GLU A 46 -25.59 28.50 -10.21
C GLU A 46 -25.58 29.85 -9.47
N ILE A 47 -25.48 29.81 -8.14
CA ILE A 47 -25.38 31.00 -7.28
C ILE A 47 -24.19 31.88 -7.73
N GLN A 48 -23.08 31.27 -8.14
CA GLN A 48 -21.83 31.97 -8.44
C GLN A 48 -21.63 32.32 -9.91
N GLY A 49 -21.83 31.36 -10.82
CA GLY A 49 -21.38 31.44 -12.21
C GLY A 49 -22.50 31.59 -13.24
N GLY A 50 -23.76 31.30 -12.88
CA GLY A 50 -24.95 31.58 -13.67
C GLY A 50 -25.25 30.60 -14.82
N ASN A 51 -24.30 30.30 -15.72
CA ASN A 51 -24.59 29.46 -16.90
C ASN A 51 -24.58 27.95 -16.59
N LEU A 52 -25.66 27.49 -15.99
CA LEU A 52 -25.83 26.09 -15.58
C LEU A 52 -25.84 25.12 -16.78
N ASP A 53 -26.48 25.50 -17.89
CA ASP A 53 -26.57 24.66 -19.10
C ASP A 53 -25.18 24.29 -19.64
N ALA A 54 -24.22 25.22 -19.58
CA ALA A 54 -22.86 24.99 -20.05
C ALA A 54 -22.12 23.92 -19.23
N VAL A 55 -22.28 23.91 -17.91
CA VAL A 55 -21.63 22.90 -17.05
C VAL A 55 -22.35 21.56 -17.11
N GLN A 56 -23.68 21.55 -17.22
CA GLN A 56 -24.47 20.32 -17.40
C GLN A 56 -24.17 19.62 -18.73
N ALA A 57 -23.91 20.38 -19.79
CA ALA A 57 -23.52 19.81 -21.08
C ALA A 57 -22.22 18.96 -21.03
N SER A 58 -21.39 19.12 -19.99
CA SER A 58 -20.16 18.34 -19.81
C SER A 58 -20.38 16.94 -19.20
N ILE A 59 -21.57 16.64 -18.66
CA ILE A 59 -21.86 15.35 -18.00
C ILE A 59 -21.72 14.20 -19.00
N ALA A 60 -22.37 14.28 -20.17
CA ALA A 60 -22.36 13.19 -21.13
C ALA A 60 -20.96 12.89 -21.71
N PRO A 61 -20.16 13.88 -22.14
CA PRO A 61 -18.76 13.65 -22.51
C PRO A 61 -17.89 13.12 -21.37
N THR A 62 -18.10 13.58 -20.14
CA THR A 62 -17.38 13.07 -18.96
C THR A 62 -17.72 11.61 -18.70
N LYS A 63 -19.00 11.23 -18.85
CA LYS A 63 -19.44 9.84 -18.72
C LYS A 63 -18.80 8.95 -19.78
N GLN A 64 -18.76 9.38 -21.04
CA GLN A 64 -18.12 8.62 -22.11
C GLN A 64 -16.63 8.36 -21.83
N LEU A 65 -15.91 9.38 -21.37
CA LEU A 65 -14.51 9.25 -20.97
C LEU A 65 -14.35 8.30 -19.78
N LEU A 66 -15.17 8.48 -18.74
CA LEU A 66 -15.15 7.67 -17.53
C LEU A 66 -15.39 6.19 -17.84
N ASP A 67 -16.41 5.89 -18.64
CA ASP A 67 -16.74 4.52 -19.04
C ASP A 67 -15.60 3.90 -19.89
N ALA A 68 -15.01 4.66 -20.83
CA ALA A 68 -13.87 4.18 -21.62
C ALA A 68 -12.62 3.90 -20.77
N CYS A 69 -12.32 4.76 -19.80
CA CYS A 69 -11.20 4.55 -18.87
C CYS A 69 -11.44 3.32 -17.96
N ARG A 70 -12.67 3.13 -17.47
CA ARG A 70 -13.07 1.93 -16.71
C ARG A 70 -12.91 0.65 -17.53
N ASP A 71 -13.38 0.65 -18.78
CA ASP A 71 -13.25 -0.49 -19.69
C ASP A 71 -11.78 -0.83 -19.97
N ALA A 72 -10.91 0.17 -20.05
CA ALA A 72 -9.48 0.00 -20.22
C ALA A 72 -8.74 -0.41 -18.93
N GLY A 73 -9.42 -0.49 -17.79
CA GLY A 73 -8.81 -0.79 -16.49
C GLY A 73 -7.90 0.34 -15.97
N MET A 74 -8.10 1.57 -16.45
CA MET A 74 -7.36 2.74 -15.98
C MET A 74 -7.81 3.11 -14.56
N HIS A 75 -6.87 3.54 -13.72
CA HIS A 75 -7.20 4.02 -12.37
C HIS A 75 -8.05 5.30 -12.43
N ILE A 76 -9.10 5.37 -11.61
CA ILE A 76 -10.02 6.51 -11.58
C ILE A 76 -9.93 7.21 -10.22
N PHE A 77 -9.74 8.53 -10.27
CA PHE A 77 -9.73 9.42 -9.13
C PHE A 77 -10.80 10.48 -9.32
N HIS A 78 -11.61 10.71 -8.30
CA HIS A 78 -12.60 11.77 -8.25
C HIS A 78 -12.20 12.78 -7.18
N THR A 79 -12.46 14.06 -7.42
CA THR A 79 -12.42 15.07 -6.36
C THR A 79 -13.75 15.74 -6.13
N ARG A 80 -13.94 16.19 -4.89
CA ARG A 80 -15.10 16.95 -4.45
C ARG A 80 -14.62 18.16 -3.65
N GLU A 81 -14.95 19.38 -4.04
CA GLU A 81 -14.70 20.55 -3.19
C GLU A 81 -15.71 20.57 -2.05
N GLY A 82 -15.20 20.59 -0.82
CA GLY A 82 -16.04 20.67 0.36
C GLY A 82 -15.26 20.80 1.67
N GLN A 83 -15.87 21.51 2.60
CA GLN A 83 -15.33 21.79 3.92
C GLN A 83 -15.88 20.78 4.93
N VAL A 84 -15.12 20.52 6.00
CA VAL A 84 -15.66 19.73 7.11
C VAL A 84 -16.89 20.43 7.71
N PRO A 85 -17.83 19.71 8.34
CA PRO A 85 -19.08 20.30 8.86
C PRO A 85 -18.91 21.54 9.76
N SER A 86 -17.79 21.62 10.50
CA SER A 86 -17.43 22.76 11.35
C SER A 86 -16.85 23.96 10.60
N LEU A 87 -16.56 23.82 9.31
CA LEU A 87 -15.86 24.78 8.46
C LEU A 87 -14.43 25.14 8.94
N ALA A 88 -13.85 24.34 9.82
CA ALA A 88 -12.52 24.60 10.39
C ALA A 88 -11.39 24.59 9.33
N ASP A 89 -11.60 23.92 8.19
CA ASP A 89 -10.71 23.90 7.04
C ASP A 89 -11.00 24.98 5.99
N CYS A 90 -12.03 25.82 6.22
CA CYS A 90 -12.41 26.91 5.33
C CYS A 90 -11.71 28.21 5.72
N PRO A 91 -10.83 28.79 4.87
CA PRO A 91 -10.20 30.07 5.18
C PRO A 91 -11.23 31.19 5.34
N SER A 92 -11.07 32.05 6.36
CA SER A 92 -11.96 33.19 6.60
C SER A 92 -12.13 34.07 5.35
N SER A 93 -11.09 34.23 4.55
CA SER A 93 -11.14 34.97 3.29
C SER A 93 -12.09 34.38 2.25
N LYS A 94 -12.31 33.05 2.21
CA LYS A 94 -13.31 32.41 1.33
C LYS A 94 -14.73 32.72 1.81
N LEU A 95 -14.95 32.82 3.12
CA LEU A 95 -16.25 33.12 3.71
C LEU A 95 -16.64 34.59 3.55
N VAL A 96 -15.75 35.51 3.92
CA VAL A 96 -16.16 36.91 4.10
C VAL A 96 -16.04 37.76 2.85
N ARG A 97 -15.07 37.46 1.96
CA ARG A 97 -14.66 38.42 0.91
C ARG A 97 -15.79 38.71 -0.09
N GLN A 98 -16.52 37.67 -0.48
CA GLN A 98 -17.57 37.82 -1.49
C GLN A 98 -18.85 38.39 -0.91
N ALA A 99 -19.27 37.93 0.28
CA ALA A 99 -20.44 38.48 0.96
C ALA A 99 -20.25 39.96 1.32
N ALA A 100 -19.02 40.38 1.63
CA ALA A 100 -18.68 41.77 1.92
C ALA A 100 -18.25 42.59 0.69
N ALA A 101 -18.32 42.03 -0.53
CA ALA A 101 -17.88 42.74 -1.73
C ALA A 101 -18.78 43.96 -2.00
N PRO A 102 -18.22 45.19 -2.13
CA PRO A 102 -19.02 46.38 -2.37
C PRO A 102 -19.83 46.27 -3.67
N GLY A 103 -21.15 46.49 -3.57
CA GLY A 103 -22.05 46.44 -4.73
C GLY A 103 -22.36 45.03 -5.24
N ASN A 104 -22.05 43.97 -4.49
CA ASN A 104 -22.49 42.62 -4.83
C ASN A 104 -24.02 42.50 -4.68
N THR A 105 -24.72 42.49 -5.82
CA THR A 105 -26.17 42.30 -5.90
C THR A 105 -26.57 40.88 -6.30
N GLN A 106 -25.59 40.01 -6.60
CA GLN A 106 -25.84 38.68 -7.14
C GLN A 106 -26.35 37.72 -6.06
N HIS A 107 -25.67 37.67 -4.91
CA HIS A 107 -26.09 36.89 -3.74
C HIS A 107 -25.26 37.24 -2.49
N LEU A 108 -25.75 36.86 -1.31
CA LEU A 108 -25.07 36.99 -0.01
C LEU A 108 -24.75 35.64 0.65
N LYS A 109 -25.08 34.51 0.01
CA LYS A 109 -24.86 33.18 0.59
C LYS A 109 -23.39 32.79 0.47
N VAL A 110 -22.82 32.25 1.54
CA VAL A 110 -21.43 31.82 1.59
C VAL A 110 -21.32 30.31 1.79
N ILE A 111 -20.11 29.78 1.64
CA ILE A 111 -19.82 28.37 1.96
C ILE A 111 -20.30 28.05 3.38
N GLY A 112 -21.05 26.97 3.53
CA GLY A 112 -21.63 26.55 4.80
C GLY A 112 -23.03 27.07 5.11
N ASP A 113 -23.51 28.10 4.40
CA ASP A 113 -24.89 28.55 4.49
C ASP A 113 -25.84 27.49 3.93
N LYS A 114 -27.09 27.50 4.40
CA LYS A 114 -28.13 26.58 3.94
C LYS A 114 -28.60 26.98 2.53
N GLY A 115 -28.29 26.15 1.55
CA GLY A 115 -28.82 26.17 0.19
C GLY A 115 -30.04 25.25 0.03
N GLU A 116 -30.49 25.08 -1.22
CA GLU A 116 -31.61 24.18 -1.55
C GLU A 116 -31.19 22.71 -1.48
N LEU A 117 -29.92 22.42 -1.76
CA LEU A 117 -29.34 21.07 -1.77
C LEU A 117 -28.64 20.71 -0.44
N GLY A 118 -28.86 21.48 0.62
CA GLY A 118 -28.14 21.35 1.89
C GLY A 118 -27.16 22.51 2.13
N ARG A 119 -26.24 22.36 3.07
CA ARG A 119 -25.21 23.38 3.32
C ARG A 119 -24.19 23.42 2.17
N LEU A 120 -24.00 24.60 1.59
CA LEU A 120 -23.19 24.77 0.37
C LEU A 120 -21.73 24.37 0.60
N LEU A 121 -21.22 23.44 -0.23
CA LEU A 121 -19.85 22.91 -0.17
C LEU A 121 -19.46 22.38 1.22
N VAL A 122 -20.39 21.69 1.90
CA VAL A 122 -20.12 21.02 3.18
C VAL A 122 -20.19 19.50 3.01
N ARG A 123 -19.15 18.81 3.49
CA ARG A 123 -19.05 17.35 3.39
C ARG A 123 -20.21 16.67 4.11
N GLY A 124 -20.81 15.68 3.44
CA GLY A 124 -21.95 14.92 3.93
C GLY A 124 -23.32 15.49 3.54
N GLU A 125 -23.38 16.69 2.98
CA GLU A 125 -24.62 17.27 2.45
C GLU A 125 -24.95 16.71 1.06
N TYR A 126 -26.23 16.74 0.68
CA TYR A 126 -26.69 16.22 -0.62
C TYR A 126 -26.04 16.94 -1.81
N GLY A 127 -25.90 18.28 -1.73
CA GLY A 127 -25.24 19.09 -2.74
C GLY A 127 -23.75 18.76 -2.93
N HIS A 128 -23.08 18.31 -1.87
CA HIS A 128 -21.66 17.99 -1.93
C HIS A 128 -21.37 16.68 -2.69
N ASP A 129 -22.35 15.82 -2.93
CA ASP A 129 -22.08 14.54 -3.61
C ASP A 129 -22.01 14.66 -5.14
N ILE A 130 -21.37 13.67 -5.78
CA ILE A 130 -21.25 13.58 -7.25
C ILE A 130 -22.63 13.32 -7.88
N VAL A 131 -22.87 13.84 -9.08
CA VAL A 131 -24.12 13.59 -9.82
C VAL A 131 -24.29 12.10 -10.16
N ASP A 132 -25.54 11.61 -10.22
CA ASP A 132 -25.87 10.19 -10.33
C ASP A 132 -25.21 9.51 -11.54
N GLU A 133 -25.13 10.21 -12.66
CA GLU A 133 -24.60 9.73 -13.93
C GLU A 133 -23.10 9.39 -13.86
N LEU A 134 -22.39 9.99 -12.90
CA LEU A 134 -20.93 9.93 -12.75
C LEU A 134 -20.50 9.34 -11.41
N GLN A 135 -21.42 8.67 -10.70
CA GLN A 135 -21.13 8.10 -9.39
C GLN A 135 -19.89 7.19 -9.42
N PRO A 136 -18.99 7.33 -8.43
CA PRO A 136 -17.82 6.48 -8.31
C PRO A 136 -18.18 5.01 -8.08
N LEU A 137 -17.39 4.10 -8.67
CA LEU A 137 -17.47 2.68 -8.30
C LEU A 137 -16.76 2.46 -6.94
N PRO A 138 -17.09 1.39 -6.18
CA PRO A 138 -16.45 1.11 -4.89
C PRO A 138 -14.92 0.97 -4.92
N SER A 139 -14.35 0.66 -6.09
CA SER A 139 -12.90 0.55 -6.31
C SER A 139 -12.22 1.87 -6.67
N GLU A 140 -12.97 2.95 -6.89
CA GLU A 140 -12.43 4.24 -7.33
C GLU A 140 -12.10 5.15 -6.14
N VAL A 141 -11.08 6.00 -6.31
CA VAL A 141 -10.61 6.87 -5.23
C VAL A 141 -11.41 8.17 -5.24
N VAL A 142 -11.98 8.56 -4.11
CA VAL A 142 -12.66 9.87 -3.94
C VAL A 142 -11.87 10.71 -2.93
N ILE A 143 -11.50 11.93 -3.33
CA ILE A 143 -10.76 12.89 -2.51
C ILE A 143 -11.62 14.12 -2.25
N ASP A 144 -11.99 14.34 -1.00
CA ASP A 144 -12.60 15.60 -0.58
C ASP A 144 -11.50 16.64 -0.35
N LYS A 145 -11.63 17.81 -1.00
CA LYS A 145 -10.64 18.89 -0.94
C LYS A 145 -11.25 20.19 -0.40
N PRO A 146 -10.60 20.86 0.57
CA PRO A 146 -11.05 22.18 1.04
C PRO A 146 -10.63 23.32 0.10
N GLY A 147 -9.70 23.04 -0.83
CA GLY A 147 -9.12 23.99 -1.77
C GLY A 147 -9.62 23.84 -3.20
N LYS A 148 -9.24 24.81 -4.04
CA LYS A 148 -9.51 24.77 -5.49
C LYS A 148 -8.67 23.68 -6.15
N GLY A 149 -7.35 23.69 -5.90
CA GLY A 149 -6.44 22.66 -6.38
C GLY A 149 -6.58 21.37 -5.59
N SER A 150 -6.59 20.24 -6.29
CA SER A 150 -6.80 18.92 -5.67
C SER A 150 -5.71 18.49 -4.72
N PHE A 151 -4.51 19.09 -4.80
CA PHE A 151 -3.37 18.77 -3.94
C PHE A 151 -3.28 19.63 -2.68
N TRP A 152 -4.12 20.66 -2.55
CA TRP A 152 -4.07 21.55 -1.39
C TRP A 152 -4.75 20.89 -0.18
N ASN A 153 -3.93 20.54 0.82
CA ASN A 153 -4.38 19.93 2.08
C ASN A 153 -5.18 18.62 1.86
N THR A 154 -4.69 17.76 0.95
CA THR A 154 -5.29 16.46 0.65
C THR A 154 -4.22 15.36 0.56
N PRO A 155 -4.60 14.08 0.69
CA PRO A 155 -3.68 12.97 0.49
C PRO A 155 -3.48 12.59 -1.00
N ILE A 156 -3.99 13.36 -1.98
CA ILE A 156 -4.02 12.92 -3.38
C ILE A 156 -2.63 12.62 -3.96
N LEU A 157 -1.60 13.41 -3.60
CA LEU A 157 -0.24 13.17 -4.08
C LEU A 157 0.29 11.81 -3.60
N HIS A 158 0.06 11.52 -2.33
CA HIS A 158 0.43 10.24 -1.74
C HIS A 158 -0.31 9.09 -2.41
N LYS A 159 -1.62 9.24 -2.62
CA LYS A 159 -2.45 8.24 -3.28
C LYS A 159 -2.01 8.00 -4.72
N LEU A 160 -1.85 9.04 -5.54
CA LEU A 160 -1.35 8.91 -6.91
C LEU A 160 0.01 8.20 -6.95
N LYS A 161 0.92 8.55 -6.04
CA LYS A 161 2.19 7.82 -5.89
C LYS A 161 1.98 6.36 -5.50
N ALA A 162 1.13 6.03 -4.54
CA ALA A 162 0.87 4.65 -4.13
C ALA A 162 0.35 3.78 -5.28
N TYR A 163 -0.41 4.39 -6.19
CA TYR A 163 -0.90 3.77 -7.45
C TYR A 163 0.13 3.81 -8.59
N GLY A 164 1.34 4.32 -8.36
CA GLY A 164 2.40 4.39 -9.37
C GLY A 164 2.04 5.31 -10.54
N ILE A 165 1.16 6.29 -10.32
CA ILE A 165 0.69 7.20 -11.37
C ILE A 165 1.77 8.22 -11.72
N THR A 166 1.93 8.45 -13.01
CA THR A 166 2.85 9.43 -13.60
C THR A 166 2.15 10.37 -14.57
N HIS A 167 1.02 9.94 -15.13
CA HIS A 167 0.26 10.69 -16.12
C HIS A 167 -1.19 10.85 -15.66
N LEU A 168 -1.80 11.99 -15.97
CA LEU A 168 -3.19 12.31 -15.65
C LEU A 168 -3.93 12.73 -16.91
N LEU A 169 -5.01 12.01 -17.24
CA LEU A 169 -6.09 12.55 -18.05
C LEU A 169 -7.02 13.30 -17.12
N VAL A 170 -7.37 14.55 -17.43
CA VAL A 170 -8.13 15.40 -16.51
C VAL A 170 -9.45 15.82 -17.14
N SER A 171 -10.53 15.59 -16.41
CA SER A 171 -11.89 16.01 -16.74
C SER A 171 -12.53 16.72 -15.54
N GLY A 172 -13.76 17.21 -15.70
CA GLY A 172 -14.52 17.83 -14.61
C GLY A 172 -14.85 19.30 -14.83
N VAL A 173 -15.47 19.94 -13.86
CA VAL A 173 -16.00 21.30 -14.01
C VAL A 173 -15.18 22.38 -13.31
N THR A 174 -15.56 23.63 -13.60
CA THR A 174 -14.83 24.85 -13.24
C THR A 174 -13.47 24.92 -13.94
N THR A 175 -13.48 24.87 -15.28
CA THR A 175 -12.26 24.89 -16.12
C THR A 175 -11.28 26.01 -15.70
N GLU A 176 -11.82 27.20 -15.42
CA GLU A 176 -11.12 28.42 -15.00
C GLU A 176 -10.67 28.45 -13.53
N CYS A 177 -11.05 27.44 -12.74
CA CYS A 177 -10.79 27.37 -11.31
C CYS A 177 -10.16 26.02 -10.92
N CYS A 178 -10.94 25.06 -10.43
CA CYS A 178 -10.41 23.84 -9.82
C CYS A 178 -9.64 22.98 -10.84
N PHE A 179 -10.17 22.87 -12.06
CA PHE A 179 -9.55 22.12 -13.15
C PHE A 179 -8.15 22.66 -13.51
N SER A 180 -8.05 23.94 -13.89
CA SER A 180 -6.77 24.52 -14.31
C SER A 180 -5.79 24.71 -13.15
N THR A 181 -6.27 24.94 -11.92
CA THR A 181 -5.40 24.97 -10.72
C THR A 181 -4.78 23.60 -10.49
N THR A 182 -5.57 22.53 -10.57
CA THR A 182 -5.11 21.16 -10.32
C THR A 182 -4.11 20.68 -11.38
N ILE A 183 -4.34 20.97 -12.66
CA ILE A 183 -3.39 20.61 -13.73
C ILE A 183 -2.03 21.25 -13.50
N ARG A 184 -2.00 22.56 -13.20
CA ARG A 184 -0.74 23.28 -12.94
C ARG A 184 -0.03 22.74 -11.69
N GLU A 185 -0.77 22.49 -10.62
CA GLU A 185 -0.21 21.90 -9.40
C GLU A 185 0.33 20.48 -9.63
N ALA A 186 -0.33 19.67 -10.46
CA ALA A 186 0.15 18.34 -10.83
C ALA A 186 1.44 18.44 -11.67
N ASN A 187 1.50 19.35 -12.62
CA ASN A 187 2.69 19.59 -13.45
C ASN A 187 3.90 20.04 -12.61
N ASP A 188 3.72 20.97 -11.65
CA ASP A 188 4.77 21.37 -10.69
C ASP A 188 5.29 20.19 -9.85
N ARG A 189 4.46 19.16 -9.67
CA ARG A 189 4.82 17.93 -8.95
C ARG A 189 5.41 16.86 -9.86
N GLY A 190 5.53 17.11 -11.15
CA GLY A 190 6.16 16.23 -12.15
C GLY A 190 5.22 15.22 -12.83
N PHE A 191 3.90 15.41 -12.74
CA PHE A 191 2.95 14.62 -13.53
C PHE A 191 2.79 15.17 -14.95
N GLU A 192 2.68 14.28 -15.92
CA GLU A 192 2.27 14.64 -17.29
C GLU A 192 0.74 14.75 -17.33
N CYS A 193 0.22 15.91 -17.69
CA CYS A 193 -1.21 16.19 -17.57
C CYS A 193 -1.82 16.56 -18.92
N CYS A 194 -2.92 15.92 -19.28
CA CYS A 194 -3.71 16.24 -20.48
C CYS A 194 -5.17 16.50 -20.11
N GLY A 195 -5.62 17.75 -20.29
CA GLY A 195 -7.01 18.14 -20.09
C GLY A 195 -7.91 17.76 -21.28
N ILE A 196 -9.08 17.19 -21.03
CA ILE A 196 -10.00 16.76 -22.09
C ILE A 196 -11.08 17.83 -22.34
N VAL A 197 -11.06 18.44 -23.53
CA VAL A 197 -11.78 19.69 -23.84
C VAL A 197 -13.30 19.57 -23.70
N GLN A 198 -13.89 18.48 -24.19
CA GLN A 198 -15.34 18.23 -24.16
C GLN A 198 -15.80 17.74 -22.78
N SER A 199 -14.90 17.09 -22.03
CA SER A 199 -15.17 16.57 -20.67
C SER A 199 -14.80 17.60 -19.59
N THR A 200 -14.77 18.89 -19.93
CA THR A 200 -14.66 19.98 -18.96
C THR A 200 -15.54 21.17 -19.32
N ALA A 201 -16.01 21.91 -18.33
CA ALA A 201 -16.78 23.13 -18.53
C ALA A 201 -16.59 24.15 -17.40
N GLY A 202 -16.87 25.41 -17.74
CA GLY A 202 -16.96 26.54 -16.82
C GLY A 202 -18.23 27.32 -17.14
N TYR A 203 -18.60 28.26 -16.26
CA TYR A 203 -19.82 29.05 -16.46
C TYR A 203 -19.65 30.18 -17.48
N ASN A 204 -18.42 30.45 -17.91
CA ASN A 204 -18.11 31.44 -18.93
C ASN A 204 -17.22 30.83 -20.02
N SER A 205 -17.69 30.87 -21.26
CA SER A 205 -16.99 30.26 -22.41
C SER A 205 -15.67 30.94 -22.75
N ALA A 206 -15.55 32.26 -22.53
CA ALA A 206 -14.29 32.97 -22.72
C ALA A 206 -13.25 32.55 -21.67
N PHE A 207 -13.68 32.36 -20.41
CA PHE A 207 -12.79 31.89 -19.34
C PHE A 207 -12.35 30.44 -19.56
N LYS A 208 -13.26 29.56 -20.02
CA LYS A 208 -12.93 28.19 -20.43
C LYS A 208 -11.84 28.20 -21.50
N THR A 209 -12.05 28.96 -22.58
CA THR A 209 -11.12 29.03 -23.72
C THR A 209 -9.75 29.53 -23.27
N ALA A 210 -9.70 30.66 -22.57
CA ALA A 210 -8.45 31.22 -22.06
C ALA A 210 -7.71 30.25 -21.13
N SER A 211 -8.43 29.51 -20.28
CA SER A 211 -7.84 28.57 -19.34
C SER A 211 -7.22 27.37 -20.03
N LEU A 212 -7.90 26.81 -21.04
CA LEU A 212 -7.35 25.74 -21.86
C LEU A 212 -6.14 26.23 -22.67
N ASP A 213 -6.22 27.43 -23.25
CA ASP A 213 -5.10 28.02 -23.99
C ASP A 213 -3.87 28.24 -23.12
N MET A 214 -4.04 28.65 -21.86
CA MET A 214 -2.93 28.75 -20.90
C MET A 214 -2.30 27.39 -20.55
N ILE A 215 -3.08 26.29 -20.54
CA ILE A 215 -2.56 24.95 -20.21
C ILE A 215 -1.61 24.43 -21.29
N HIS A 216 -1.97 24.55 -22.57
CA HIS A 216 -1.12 24.06 -23.67
C HIS A 216 -0.12 25.10 -24.18
N TRP A 217 -0.06 26.27 -23.55
CA TRP A 217 0.87 27.34 -23.91
C TRP A 217 2.34 26.96 -23.67
N SER A 218 3.26 27.78 -24.19
CA SER A 218 4.70 27.63 -24.03
C SER A 218 5.25 26.27 -24.49
N GLN A 219 4.69 25.73 -25.59
CA GLN A 219 5.13 24.47 -26.20
C GLN A 219 5.07 23.27 -25.23
N GLY A 220 4.07 23.24 -24.35
CA GLY A 220 3.73 22.07 -23.51
C GLY A 220 4.27 22.16 -22.09
N LEU A 221 4.94 23.27 -21.74
CA LEU A 221 5.50 23.47 -20.40
C LEU A 221 4.46 23.33 -19.28
N PHE A 222 3.21 23.77 -19.51
CA PHE A 222 2.14 23.73 -18.51
C PHE A 222 1.19 22.53 -18.65
N GLY A 223 1.45 21.65 -19.64
CA GLY A 223 0.65 20.47 -19.93
C GLY A 223 0.05 20.47 -21.33
N PHE A 224 -0.95 19.60 -21.50
CA PHE A 224 -1.58 19.29 -22.78
C PHE A 224 -3.08 19.48 -22.71
N VAL A 225 -3.69 19.70 -23.88
CA VAL A 225 -5.14 19.56 -24.04
C VAL A 225 -5.45 18.70 -25.27
N ALA A 226 -6.45 17.83 -25.16
CA ALA A 226 -6.87 16.96 -26.24
C ALA A 226 -8.39 16.97 -26.39
N ASP A 227 -8.85 16.73 -27.62
CA ASP A 227 -10.24 16.41 -27.86
C ASP A 227 -10.57 15.01 -27.31
N LEU A 228 -11.83 14.79 -26.94
CA LEU A 228 -12.29 13.53 -26.36
C LEU A 228 -12.17 12.35 -27.35
N GLN A 229 -12.49 12.56 -28.63
CA GLN A 229 -12.58 11.46 -29.60
C GLN A 229 -11.25 10.69 -29.78
N PRO A 230 -10.08 11.33 -29.95
CA PRO A 230 -8.80 10.62 -29.98
C PRO A 230 -8.54 9.72 -28.76
N VAL A 231 -8.98 10.13 -27.57
CA VAL A 231 -8.87 9.31 -26.35
C VAL A 231 -9.78 8.09 -26.43
N LEU A 232 -11.03 8.27 -26.85
CA LEU A 232 -11.97 7.16 -27.02
C LEU A 232 -11.48 6.17 -28.08
N ASP A 233 -10.93 6.68 -29.19
CA ASP A 233 -10.41 5.85 -30.27
C ASP A 233 -9.25 4.97 -29.80
N VAL A 234 -8.30 5.54 -29.06
CA VAL A 234 -7.16 4.77 -28.55
C VAL A 234 -7.60 3.75 -27.50
N LEU A 235 -8.61 4.05 -26.68
CA LEU A 235 -9.14 3.16 -25.64
C LEU A 235 -10.20 2.14 -26.15
N SER A 236 -10.71 2.32 -27.38
CA SER A 236 -11.74 1.45 -27.97
C SER A 236 -11.42 -0.06 -28.02
N PRO A 237 -10.16 -0.53 -28.17
CA PRO A 237 -9.85 -1.96 -28.17
C PRO A 237 -10.23 -2.67 -26.86
N TRP A 238 -10.25 -1.93 -25.74
CA TRP A 238 -10.62 -2.49 -24.45
C TRP A 238 -12.14 -2.52 -24.23
N HIS A 239 -12.90 -1.70 -24.95
CA HIS A 239 -14.37 -1.65 -24.91
C HIS A 239 -15.03 -2.97 -25.36
N THR A 240 -14.38 -3.72 -26.26
CA THR A 240 -14.91 -5.01 -26.73
C THR A 240 -14.54 -6.19 -25.84
N GLN A 241 -13.50 -6.06 -25.01
CA GLN A 241 -13.15 -7.09 -24.01
C GLN A 241 -14.12 -7.09 -22.81
N SER A 242 -14.76 -5.96 -22.49
CA SER A 242 -15.78 -5.88 -21.43
C SER A 242 -17.18 -6.26 -21.90
N LYS A 243 -17.55 -5.94 -23.15
CA LYS A 243 -18.85 -6.29 -23.76
C LYS A 243 -18.91 -7.63 -24.47
N GLY A 244 -17.81 -8.38 -24.46
CA GLY A 244 -17.82 -9.81 -24.77
C GLY A 244 -18.66 -10.55 -23.74
N VAL A 245 -19.98 -10.51 -23.88
CA VAL A 245 -20.86 -11.58 -23.40
C VAL A 245 -20.46 -12.81 -24.23
N SER A 246 -19.34 -13.43 -23.88
CA SER A 246 -19.35 -14.88 -23.85
C SER A 246 -20.48 -15.17 -22.88
N THR A 247 -21.59 -15.71 -23.36
CA THR A 247 -22.52 -16.43 -22.50
C THR A 247 -21.64 -17.18 -21.50
N PRO A 248 -21.79 -16.97 -20.17
CA PRO A 248 -20.94 -17.63 -19.20
C PRO A 248 -20.80 -19.08 -19.66
N PRO A 249 -19.57 -19.62 -19.78
CA PRO A 249 -19.42 -20.97 -20.28
C PRO A 249 -20.45 -21.84 -19.55
N GLN A 250 -21.22 -22.63 -20.31
CA GLN A 250 -22.35 -23.37 -19.73
C GLN A 250 -21.92 -24.27 -18.55
N THR A 251 -20.61 -24.50 -18.44
CA THR A 251 -19.92 -25.03 -17.27
C THR A 251 -19.01 -23.94 -16.67
N PRO A 252 -19.12 -23.62 -15.37
CA PRO A 252 -18.17 -22.74 -14.69
C PRO A 252 -16.72 -23.21 -14.92
N PRO A 253 -15.76 -22.30 -15.17
CA PRO A 253 -14.37 -22.70 -15.33
C PRO A 253 -13.86 -23.32 -14.01
N SER A 254 -13.22 -24.49 -14.09
CA SER A 254 -12.49 -25.04 -12.96
C SER A 254 -11.38 -24.08 -12.53
N TRP A 255 -11.23 -23.84 -11.23
CA TRP A 255 -10.14 -23.02 -10.70
C TRP A 255 -8.77 -23.60 -11.10
N ASP A 256 -7.89 -22.76 -11.64
CA ASP A 256 -6.56 -23.14 -12.17
C ASP A 256 -5.48 -23.26 -11.09
N GLY A 257 -5.85 -23.06 -9.82
CA GLY A 257 -4.95 -23.13 -8.68
C GLY A 257 -4.22 -21.82 -8.34
N LYS A 258 -4.32 -20.79 -9.19
CA LYS A 258 -3.69 -19.49 -8.94
C LYS A 258 -4.49 -18.69 -7.93
N LEU A 259 -3.76 -18.05 -7.02
CA LEU A 259 -4.37 -17.29 -5.93
C LEU A 259 -4.07 -15.79 -6.01
N GLY A 260 -3.20 -15.30 -6.91
CA GLY A 260 -2.86 -13.88 -7.03
C GLY A 260 -4.10 -12.98 -7.10
N ILE A 261 -4.05 -11.76 -6.56
CA ILE A 261 -5.25 -10.91 -6.48
C ILE A 261 -5.83 -10.68 -7.88
N ALA A 262 -4.96 -10.30 -8.84
CA ALA A 262 -5.36 -10.10 -10.23
C ALA A 262 -5.85 -11.41 -10.90
N ASP A 263 -5.24 -12.56 -10.61
CA ASP A 263 -5.66 -13.86 -11.16
C ASP A 263 -7.06 -14.25 -10.68
N LEU A 264 -7.35 -14.05 -9.39
CA LEU A 264 -8.66 -14.33 -8.80
C LEU A 264 -9.72 -13.37 -9.32
N GLN A 265 -9.42 -12.06 -9.41
CA GLN A 265 -10.32 -11.09 -10.02
C GLN A 265 -10.69 -11.48 -11.46
N ALA A 266 -9.70 -11.86 -12.28
CA ALA A 266 -9.93 -12.34 -13.63
C ALA A 266 -10.78 -13.62 -13.66
N SER A 267 -10.49 -14.58 -12.76
CA SER A 267 -11.23 -15.83 -12.65
C SER A 267 -12.70 -15.60 -12.26
N TYR A 268 -12.96 -14.72 -11.30
CA TYR A 268 -14.32 -14.36 -10.89
C TYR A 268 -15.10 -13.62 -11.98
N LYS A 269 -14.43 -12.76 -12.76
CA LYS A 269 -15.02 -12.14 -13.94
C LYS A 269 -15.43 -13.21 -14.97
N ASN A 270 -14.57 -14.21 -15.16
CA ASN A 270 -14.80 -15.36 -16.05
C ASN A 270 -15.77 -16.42 -15.51
N GLY A 271 -16.29 -16.27 -14.29
CA GLY A 271 -17.39 -17.08 -13.75
C GLY A 271 -17.02 -18.08 -12.65
N LEU A 272 -15.78 -18.09 -12.15
CA LEU A 272 -15.44 -18.84 -10.94
C LEU A 272 -16.33 -18.41 -9.77
N SER A 273 -16.82 -19.36 -8.97
CA SER A 273 -17.54 -19.05 -7.74
C SER A 273 -16.58 -18.94 -6.55
N PRO A 274 -16.71 -17.92 -5.68
CA PRO A 274 -16.00 -17.90 -4.39
C PRO A 274 -16.25 -19.16 -3.55
N LEU A 275 -17.43 -19.80 -3.68
CA LEU A 275 -17.74 -21.05 -2.98
C LEU A 275 -16.90 -22.23 -3.48
N GLU A 276 -16.64 -22.30 -4.80
CA GLU A 276 -15.79 -23.34 -5.39
C GLU A 276 -14.34 -23.15 -4.95
N LEU A 277 -13.85 -21.90 -4.94
CA LEU A 277 -12.53 -21.58 -4.42
C LEU A 277 -12.40 -22.00 -2.96
N VAL A 278 -13.35 -21.64 -2.09
CA VAL A 278 -13.30 -21.96 -0.66
C VAL A 278 -13.24 -23.47 -0.45
N ASN A 279 -14.06 -24.27 -1.15
CA ASN A 279 -14.01 -25.72 -1.02
C ASN A 279 -12.64 -26.29 -1.41
N ALA A 280 -12.13 -25.92 -2.59
CA ALA A 280 -10.83 -26.39 -3.07
C ALA A 280 -9.66 -25.96 -2.16
N LEU A 281 -9.75 -24.74 -1.60
CA LEU A 281 -8.75 -24.21 -0.67
C LEU A 281 -8.76 -24.95 0.66
N PHE A 282 -9.94 -25.25 1.22
CA PHE A 282 -10.04 -26.02 2.46
C PHE A 282 -9.56 -27.47 2.30
N ASP A 283 -9.79 -28.10 1.14
CA ASP A 283 -9.20 -29.41 0.83
C ASP A 283 -7.66 -29.35 0.75
N ARG A 284 -7.08 -28.20 0.37
CA ARG A 284 -5.64 -27.97 0.42
C ARG A 284 -5.14 -27.74 1.84
N ILE A 285 -5.85 -26.91 2.62
CA ILE A 285 -5.52 -26.61 4.02
C ILE A 285 -5.51 -27.89 4.86
N GLU A 286 -6.54 -28.73 4.74
CA GLU A 286 -6.64 -29.99 5.51
C GLU A 286 -5.51 -30.97 5.17
N ARG A 287 -5.07 -31.01 3.90
CA ARG A 287 -3.90 -31.82 3.52
C ARG A 287 -2.59 -31.24 4.08
N TYR A 288 -2.44 -29.93 4.07
CA TYR A 288 -1.24 -29.26 4.57
C TYR A 288 -1.12 -29.32 6.10
N GLU A 289 -2.23 -29.47 6.83
CA GLU A 289 -2.24 -29.69 8.28
C GLU A 289 -1.45 -30.95 8.69
N HIS A 290 -1.32 -31.94 7.80
CA HIS A 290 -0.46 -33.11 7.99
C HIS A 290 1.02 -32.86 7.68
N ILE A 291 1.35 -31.77 6.99
CA ILE A 291 2.72 -31.35 6.68
C ILE A 291 3.22 -30.43 7.79
N ASP A 292 2.48 -29.34 8.07
CA ASP A 292 2.76 -28.40 9.16
C ASP A 292 1.46 -28.04 9.89
N GLY A 293 1.20 -28.75 11.00
CA GLY A 293 0.06 -28.46 11.87
C GLY A 293 0.23 -27.19 12.72
N ALA A 294 1.43 -26.59 12.76
CA ALA A 294 1.73 -25.43 13.60
C ALA A 294 1.48 -24.09 12.88
N VAL A 295 0.92 -24.08 11.67
CA VAL A 295 0.61 -22.85 10.93
C VAL A 295 -0.48 -22.02 11.61
N TRP A 296 -1.46 -22.67 12.23
CA TRP A 296 -2.66 -22.04 12.76
C TRP A 296 -2.64 -21.99 14.29
N ILE A 297 -3.06 -20.86 14.87
CA ILE A 297 -3.50 -20.80 16.27
C ILE A 297 -5.02 -21.03 16.32
N ARG A 298 -5.74 -20.42 15.38
CA ARG A 298 -7.18 -20.59 15.21
C ARG A 298 -7.54 -20.53 13.74
N ARG A 299 -8.16 -21.59 13.22
CA ARG A 299 -8.69 -21.65 11.85
C ARG A 299 -10.21 -21.52 11.86
N GLU A 300 -10.78 -20.77 10.92
CA GLU A 300 -12.23 -20.73 10.70
C GLU A 300 -12.71 -22.05 10.10
N SER A 301 -13.95 -22.44 10.41
CA SER A 301 -14.53 -23.63 9.80
C SER A 301 -14.80 -23.41 8.31
N ARG A 302 -14.78 -24.49 7.51
CA ARG A 302 -15.14 -24.44 6.10
C ARG A 302 -16.48 -23.76 5.88
N GLU A 303 -17.48 -24.11 6.71
CA GLU A 303 -18.82 -23.53 6.62
C GLU A 303 -18.85 -22.04 6.95
N ALA A 304 -18.09 -21.59 7.95
CA ALA A 304 -18.03 -20.16 8.28
C ALA A 304 -17.46 -19.32 7.12
N VAL A 305 -16.47 -19.84 6.39
CA VAL A 305 -15.92 -19.15 5.21
C VAL A 305 -16.86 -19.24 4.01
N LEU A 306 -17.59 -20.36 3.84
CA LEU A 306 -18.65 -20.47 2.83
C LEU A 306 -19.77 -19.46 3.09
N ASP A 307 -20.15 -19.23 4.35
CA ASP A 307 -21.12 -18.19 4.73
C ASP A 307 -20.63 -16.78 4.39
N GLN A 308 -19.34 -16.47 4.63
CA GLN A 308 -18.75 -15.21 4.18
C GLN A 308 -18.89 -15.06 2.66
N ALA A 309 -18.55 -16.10 1.89
CA ALA A 309 -18.64 -16.11 0.44
C ALA A 309 -20.08 -15.95 -0.08
N ARG A 310 -21.08 -16.57 0.56
CA ARG A 310 -22.51 -16.37 0.22
C ARG A 310 -22.93 -14.91 0.41
N ARG A 311 -22.57 -14.31 1.55
CA ARG A 311 -22.88 -12.89 1.83
C ARG A 311 -22.22 -11.95 0.82
N LEU A 312 -21.00 -12.24 0.37
CA LEU A 312 -20.34 -11.44 -0.66
C LEU A 312 -21.09 -11.49 -2.00
N LEU A 313 -21.59 -12.66 -2.39
CA LEU A 313 -22.38 -12.81 -3.62
C LEU A 313 -23.72 -12.05 -3.54
N GLU A 314 -24.33 -11.97 -2.35
CA GLU A 314 -25.53 -11.17 -2.11
C GLU A 314 -25.23 -9.66 -2.13
N LEU A 315 -24.09 -9.24 -1.56
CA LEU A 315 -23.69 -7.84 -1.48
C LEU A 315 -23.23 -7.27 -2.83
N TYR A 316 -22.57 -8.09 -3.65
CA TYR A 316 -22.05 -7.71 -4.96
C TYR A 316 -22.56 -8.62 -6.10
N PRO A 317 -23.87 -8.56 -6.41
CA PRO A 317 -24.47 -9.38 -7.47
C PRO A 317 -23.99 -8.95 -8.86
N ASP A 318 -23.70 -7.67 -9.05
CA ASP A 318 -23.09 -7.16 -10.29
C ASP A 318 -21.58 -7.43 -10.29
N LYS A 319 -21.13 -8.20 -11.28
CA LYS A 319 -19.72 -8.54 -11.49
C LYS A 319 -18.85 -7.31 -11.73
N ASN A 320 -19.40 -6.24 -12.29
CA ASN A 320 -18.66 -5.01 -12.61
C ASN A 320 -18.51 -4.07 -11.42
N ALA A 321 -19.29 -4.27 -10.36
CA ALA A 321 -19.26 -3.47 -9.14
C ALA A 321 -18.52 -4.17 -7.98
N ARG A 322 -17.81 -5.27 -8.25
CA ARG A 322 -17.08 -6.03 -7.23
C ARG A 322 -15.83 -5.26 -6.75
N PRO A 323 -15.57 -5.21 -5.44
CA PRO A 323 -14.42 -4.52 -4.87
C PRO A 323 -13.10 -5.23 -5.15
N ALA A 324 -11.98 -4.56 -4.85
CA ALA A 324 -10.63 -5.00 -5.23
C ALA A 324 -10.24 -6.36 -4.61
N LEU A 325 -10.78 -6.74 -3.46
CA LEU A 325 -10.45 -8.00 -2.79
C LEU A 325 -11.63 -8.99 -2.79
N PHE A 326 -12.62 -8.81 -3.66
CA PHE A 326 -13.79 -9.69 -3.73
C PHE A 326 -13.40 -11.17 -3.80
N GLY A 327 -13.81 -11.95 -2.79
CA GLY A 327 -13.56 -13.39 -2.71
C GLY A 327 -12.11 -13.79 -2.39
N VAL A 328 -11.20 -12.83 -2.20
CA VAL A 328 -9.77 -13.11 -2.00
C VAL A 328 -9.53 -13.68 -0.59
N PRO A 329 -9.04 -14.92 -0.45
CA PRO A 329 -8.83 -15.56 0.85
C PRO A 329 -7.60 -15.01 1.56
N PHE A 330 -7.68 -14.71 2.86
CA PHE A 330 -6.55 -14.17 3.61
C PHE A 330 -6.48 -14.64 5.07
N THR A 331 -5.29 -14.54 5.65
CA THR A 331 -5.04 -14.81 7.07
C THR A 331 -4.60 -13.56 7.81
N VAL A 332 -4.69 -13.58 9.15
CA VAL A 332 -4.07 -12.53 9.98
C VAL A 332 -3.18 -13.16 11.03
N LYS A 333 -2.03 -12.55 11.29
CA LYS A 333 -1.20 -12.90 12.44
C LYS A 333 -2.02 -12.80 13.72
N ASP A 334 -1.86 -13.74 14.65
CA ASP A 334 -2.70 -13.82 15.85
C ASP A 334 -2.73 -12.55 16.71
N SER A 335 -1.67 -11.73 16.66
CA SER A 335 -1.58 -10.45 17.35
C SER A 335 -2.50 -9.34 16.82
N ILE A 336 -3.21 -9.57 15.72
CA ILE A 336 -4.11 -8.61 15.08
C ILE A 336 -5.56 -8.93 15.47
N ASP A 337 -6.28 -7.95 16.00
CA ASP A 337 -7.61 -8.14 16.55
C ASP A 337 -8.67 -8.36 15.47
N VAL A 338 -9.54 -9.34 15.73
CA VAL A 338 -10.75 -9.61 14.96
C VAL A 338 -11.91 -9.71 15.93
N GLN A 339 -12.92 -8.86 15.76
CA GLN A 339 -14.07 -8.77 16.66
C GLN A 339 -14.70 -10.14 16.92
N GLY A 340 -14.93 -10.46 18.19
CA GLY A 340 -15.54 -11.72 18.62
C GLY A 340 -14.60 -12.93 18.55
N ILE A 341 -13.35 -12.74 18.13
CA ILE A 341 -12.32 -13.78 18.06
C ILE A 341 -11.26 -13.50 19.12
N GLU A 342 -10.75 -14.57 19.73
CA GLU A 342 -9.66 -14.48 20.69
C GLU A 342 -8.35 -14.05 20.00
N THR A 343 -7.65 -13.11 20.61
CA THR A 343 -6.28 -12.71 20.30
C THR A 343 -5.40 -13.20 21.45
N THR A 344 -4.43 -14.07 21.18
CA THR A 344 -3.53 -14.62 22.22
C THR A 344 -2.11 -14.06 22.13
N THR A 345 -1.69 -13.63 20.93
CA THR A 345 -0.30 -13.28 20.61
C THR A 345 0.68 -14.43 20.99
N ALA A 346 0.22 -15.68 20.79
CA ALA A 346 0.90 -16.90 21.21
C ALA A 346 1.23 -16.93 22.73
N CYS A 347 0.48 -16.21 23.56
CA CYS A 347 0.67 -16.10 24.99
C CYS A 347 -0.68 -16.28 25.72
N PRO A 348 -1.04 -17.51 26.15
CA PRO A 348 -2.34 -17.78 26.75
C PRO A 348 -2.75 -16.83 27.90
N PRO A 349 -1.85 -16.37 28.80
CA PRO A 349 -2.23 -15.40 29.84
C PRO A 349 -2.60 -14.00 29.34
N LEU A 350 -2.28 -13.65 28.10
CA LEU A 350 -2.71 -12.41 27.45
C LEU A 350 -3.94 -12.61 26.57
N ALA A 351 -4.52 -13.81 26.52
CA ALA A 351 -5.65 -14.08 25.66
C ALA A 351 -6.87 -13.23 26.06
N PHE A 352 -7.48 -12.57 25.07
CA PHE A 352 -8.72 -11.84 25.23
C PHE A 352 -9.56 -11.94 23.96
N VAL A 353 -10.89 -11.86 24.10
CA VAL A 353 -11.80 -11.76 22.95
C VAL A 353 -11.89 -10.30 22.53
N ALA A 354 -11.47 -9.99 21.31
CA ALA A 354 -11.45 -8.61 20.82
C ALA A 354 -12.88 -8.06 20.68
N THR A 355 -13.10 -6.84 21.17
CA THR A 355 -14.39 -6.14 21.08
C THR A 355 -14.56 -5.38 19.77
N LYS A 356 -13.46 -5.04 19.11
CA LYS A 356 -13.39 -4.35 17.81
C LYS A 356 -12.27 -4.99 16.98
N SER A 357 -12.48 -5.12 15.67
CA SER A 357 -11.40 -5.55 14.77
C SER A 357 -10.41 -4.42 14.50
N ALA A 358 -9.15 -4.79 14.25
CA ALA A 358 -8.13 -3.86 13.78
C ALA A 358 -8.56 -3.13 12.50
N MET A 359 -8.13 -1.88 12.33
CA MET A 359 -8.55 -1.07 11.17
C MET A 359 -8.11 -1.70 9.83
N CYS A 360 -6.91 -2.27 9.78
CA CYS A 360 -6.41 -2.94 8.58
C CYS A 360 -7.26 -4.17 8.20
N TYR A 361 -7.73 -4.95 9.19
CA TYR A 361 -8.68 -6.04 8.97
C TYR A 361 -10.01 -5.53 8.41
N GLN A 362 -10.57 -4.47 9.00
CA GLN A 362 -11.84 -3.89 8.55
C GLN A 362 -11.76 -3.39 7.10
N LYS A 363 -10.65 -2.76 6.72
CA LYS A 363 -10.43 -2.27 5.35
C LYS A 363 -10.37 -3.40 4.34
N VAL A 364 -9.67 -4.51 4.62
CA VAL A 364 -9.60 -5.63 3.67
C VAL A 364 -10.92 -6.40 3.55
N VAL A 365 -11.62 -6.64 4.67
CA VAL A 365 -12.94 -7.29 4.64
C VAL A 365 -13.98 -6.40 3.97
N GLY A 366 -13.93 -5.08 4.20
CA GLY A 366 -14.78 -4.10 3.52
C GLY A 366 -14.55 -4.05 2.00
N GLN A 367 -13.39 -4.52 1.52
CA GLN A 367 -13.08 -4.71 0.11
C GLN A 367 -13.39 -6.13 -0.39
N GLY A 368 -14.13 -6.93 0.38
CA GLY A 368 -14.66 -8.24 -0.02
C GLY A 368 -13.72 -9.43 0.20
N ALA A 369 -12.65 -9.29 0.99
CA ALA A 369 -11.75 -10.39 1.29
C ALA A 369 -12.40 -11.45 2.22
N LEU A 370 -12.01 -12.72 2.06
CA LEU A 370 -12.49 -13.87 2.84
C LEU A 370 -11.50 -14.23 3.95
N TYR A 371 -11.91 -14.07 5.21
CA TYR A 371 -11.05 -14.33 6.36
C TYR A 371 -10.99 -15.83 6.70
N LEU A 372 -9.78 -16.39 6.78
CA LEU A 372 -9.54 -17.81 7.02
C LEU A 372 -9.16 -18.17 8.46
N GLY A 373 -8.59 -17.23 9.24
CA GLY A 373 -8.15 -17.50 10.61
C GLY A 373 -6.91 -16.73 11.08
N LYS A 374 -6.57 -16.98 12.35
CA LYS A 374 -5.38 -16.50 13.06
C LYS A 374 -4.23 -17.49 12.89
N VAL A 375 -3.12 -17.01 12.34
CA VAL A 375 -1.90 -17.81 12.10
C VAL A 375 -0.84 -17.59 13.19
N ASN A 376 0.00 -18.61 13.37
CA ASN A 376 1.00 -18.71 14.41
C ASN A 376 2.12 -17.66 14.25
N LEU A 377 2.82 -17.42 15.36
CA LEU A 377 3.87 -16.43 15.51
C LEU A 377 4.85 -16.80 16.63
N ASP A 378 6.08 -16.28 16.59
CA ASP A 378 6.92 -16.25 17.79
C ASP A 378 6.18 -15.45 18.88
N GLN A 379 6.03 -16.04 20.07
CA GLN A 379 5.24 -15.48 21.18
C GLN A 379 5.63 -14.03 21.47
N LEU A 380 4.62 -13.18 21.73
CA LEU A 380 4.79 -11.72 21.95
C LEU A 380 5.49 -11.00 20.79
N ALA A 381 5.43 -11.56 19.57
CA ALA A 381 6.20 -11.12 18.42
C ALA A 381 7.72 -10.97 18.75
N THR A 382 8.25 -11.84 19.61
CA THR A 382 9.62 -11.77 20.16
C THR A 382 10.53 -12.84 19.57
N GLY A 383 10.84 -12.68 18.28
CA GLY A 383 11.75 -13.55 17.56
C GLY A 383 11.73 -13.27 16.07
N LEU A 384 12.73 -13.81 15.38
CA LEU A 384 12.84 -13.85 13.93
C LEU A 384 12.83 -15.31 13.42
N SER A 385 12.46 -16.29 14.27
CA SER A 385 12.69 -17.71 14.03
C SER A 385 11.46 -18.52 13.64
N GLY A 386 10.30 -18.26 14.23
CA GLY A 386 9.13 -19.15 14.17
C GLY A 386 9.20 -20.34 15.12
N CYS A 387 10.27 -20.47 15.92
CA CYS A 387 10.49 -21.56 16.87
C CYS A 387 10.00 -21.29 18.29
N ARG A 388 9.48 -20.10 18.59
CA ARG A 388 9.21 -19.64 19.97
C ARG A 388 7.71 -19.53 20.26
N SER A 389 6.94 -20.55 19.90
CA SER A 389 5.49 -20.58 20.10
C SER A 389 5.05 -21.79 20.91
N PRO A 390 4.14 -21.63 21.89
CA PRO A 390 3.52 -22.76 22.57
C PRO A 390 2.57 -23.57 21.66
N PHE A 391 2.25 -23.04 20.46
CA PHE A 391 1.41 -23.69 19.46
C PHE A 391 2.23 -24.54 18.46
N GLY A 392 3.51 -24.77 18.74
CA GLY A 392 4.40 -25.56 17.90
C GLY A 392 5.34 -24.71 17.03
N VAL A 393 6.36 -25.38 16.47
CA VAL A 393 7.37 -24.78 15.61
C VAL A 393 6.94 -24.92 14.15
N THR A 394 6.72 -23.81 13.48
CA THR A 394 6.43 -23.77 12.03
C THR A 394 7.74 -23.86 11.23
N HIS A 395 7.75 -24.57 10.10
CA HIS A 395 8.93 -24.75 9.25
C HIS A 395 8.80 -24.10 7.88
N SER A 396 9.90 -24.01 7.13
CA SER A 396 9.87 -23.47 5.76
C SER A 396 9.03 -24.36 4.85
N VAL A 397 8.31 -23.75 3.90
CA VAL A 397 7.56 -24.50 2.86
C VAL A 397 8.47 -25.28 1.91
N PHE A 398 9.77 -24.99 1.92
CA PHE A 398 10.78 -25.67 1.09
C PHE A 398 11.52 -26.79 1.82
N SER A 399 11.44 -26.84 3.15
CA SER A 399 12.12 -27.85 3.97
C SER A 399 11.57 -27.85 5.40
N ASP A 400 11.21 -29.03 5.91
CA ASP A 400 10.80 -29.30 7.29
C ASP A 400 11.96 -29.20 8.31
N GLU A 401 13.21 -29.31 7.84
CA GLU A 401 14.41 -29.12 8.67
C GLU A 401 14.73 -27.64 8.94
N HIS A 402 14.24 -26.73 8.10
CA HIS A 402 14.58 -25.31 8.12
C HIS A 402 13.51 -24.46 8.80
N ILE A 403 13.96 -23.41 9.50
CA ILE A 403 13.02 -22.51 10.16
C ILE A 403 12.13 -21.80 9.13
N SER A 404 10.87 -21.56 9.49
CA SER A 404 9.97 -20.67 8.72
C SER A 404 10.41 -19.21 8.79
N GLY A 405 11.18 -18.84 9.83
CA GLY A 405 11.41 -17.45 10.20
C GLY A 405 10.24 -16.89 11.00
N GLY A 406 10.41 -15.69 11.53
CA GLY A 406 9.41 -15.09 12.40
C GLY A 406 9.61 -13.59 12.59
N SER A 407 8.87 -12.95 13.48
CA SER A 407 7.81 -13.56 14.29
C SER A 407 6.54 -13.87 13.50
N SER A 408 6.34 -13.40 12.27
CA SER A 408 5.13 -13.70 11.49
C SER A 408 5.24 -15.03 10.73
N SER A 409 5.51 -16.12 11.45
CA SER A 409 5.81 -17.45 10.88
C SER A 409 4.64 -18.00 10.08
N GLY A 410 3.50 -18.24 10.73
CA GLY A 410 2.31 -18.80 10.09
C GLY A 410 1.76 -17.91 8.97
N SER A 411 1.97 -16.59 9.04
CA SER A 411 1.60 -15.64 7.97
C SER A 411 2.35 -15.89 6.67
N CYS A 412 3.65 -16.20 6.74
CA CYS A 412 4.45 -16.46 5.56
C CYS A 412 4.27 -17.88 5.04
N VAL A 413 4.05 -18.85 5.95
CA VAL A 413 3.78 -20.24 5.55
C VAL A 413 2.39 -20.37 4.93
N SER A 414 1.36 -19.69 5.44
CA SER A 414 0.01 -19.75 4.83
C SER A 414 0.00 -19.24 3.38
N VAL A 415 0.78 -18.20 3.07
CA VAL A 415 0.90 -17.68 1.69
C VAL A 415 1.85 -18.54 0.86
N GLY A 416 3.02 -18.92 1.41
CA GLY A 416 4.04 -19.69 0.68
C GLY A 416 3.63 -21.12 0.34
N ALA A 417 2.70 -21.70 1.11
CA ALA A 417 2.11 -23.02 0.85
C ALA A 417 0.79 -22.94 0.05
N ASP A 418 0.46 -21.76 -0.49
CA ASP A 418 -0.76 -21.48 -1.24
C ASP A 418 -2.04 -21.85 -0.49
N LEU A 419 -2.08 -21.60 0.82
CA LEU A 419 -3.26 -21.78 1.68
C LEU A 419 -4.10 -20.50 1.79
N ALA A 420 -3.50 -19.36 1.49
CA ALA A 420 -4.11 -18.04 1.50
C ALA A 420 -3.52 -17.17 0.40
N THR A 421 -4.22 -16.09 0.05
CA THR A 421 -3.71 -15.16 -0.97
C THR A 421 -2.69 -14.19 -0.42
N PHE A 422 -2.98 -13.65 0.75
CA PHE A 422 -2.11 -12.77 1.49
C PHE A 422 -2.31 -12.98 2.98
N SER A 423 -1.41 -12.39 3.78
CA SER A 423 -1.59 -12.30 5.22
C SER A 423 -1.31 -10.88 5.71
N LEU A 424 -2.14 -10.42 6.65
CA LEU A 424 -1.80 -9.26 7.49
C LEU A 424 -0.85 -9.71 8.60
N ALA A 425 0.25 -9.00 8.77
CA ALA A 425 1.35 -9.34 9.68
C ALA A 425 1.89 -8.09 10.38
N THR A 426 2.97 -8.23 11.15
CA THR A 426 3.64 -7.11 11.83
C THR A 426 5.16 -7.16 11.62
N ASP A 427 5.80 -5.99 11.59
CA ASP A 427 7.26 -5.85 11.51
C ASP A 427 7.78 -4.81 12.52
N THR A 428 8.64 -5.27 13.42
CA THR A 428 9.40 -4.43 14.36
C THR A 428 10.90 -4.51 14.06
N ALA A 429 11.40 -5.74 13.92
CA ALA A 429 12.82 -6.06 13.81
C ALA A 429 13.17 -6.73 12.47
N GLY A 430 12.19 -6.97 11.60
CA GLY A 430 12.31 -7.86 10.44
C GLY A 430 11.21 -8.91 10.31
N SER A 431 10.20 -8.91 11.20
CA SER A 431 9.21 -9.98 11.27
C SER A 431 8.21 -10.05 10.14
N GLY A 432 8.16 -9.04 9.26
CA GLY A 432 7.42 -9.08 7.99
C GLY A 432 8.32 -9.41 6.79
N ARG A 433 9.64 -9.46 6.98
CA ARG A 433 10.64 -9.58 5.90
C ARG A 433 11.40 -10.90 5.94
N VAL A 434 11.94 -11.28 7.09
CA VAL A 434 12.70 -12.53 7.28
C VAL A 434 11.87 -13.77 6.94
N PRO A 435 10.67 -13.98 7.54
CA PRO A 435 9.87 -15.16 7.22
C PRO A 435 9.38 -15.15 5.76
N ALA A 436 9.15 -13.99 5.17
CA ALA A 436 8.80 -13.90 3.76
C ALA A 436 9.95 -14.42 2.87
N GLY A 437 11.18 -14.02 3.21
CA GLY A 437 12.39 -14.46 2.51
C GLY A 437 12.63 -15.97 2.55
N PHE A 438 12.34 -16.62 3.67
CA PHE A 438 12.50 -18.08 3.85
C PHE A 438 11.35 -18.92 3.30
N ASN A 439 10.22 -18.31 2.96
CA ASN A 439 9.06 -18.98 2.37
C ASN A 439 8.80 -18.55 0.94
N GLY A 440 9.75 -17.85 0.30
CA GLY A 440 9.68 -17.54 -1.13
C GLY A 440 8.49 -16.63 -1.49
N VAL A 441 8.07 -15.78 -0.56
CA VAL A 441 6.97 -14.83 -0.75
C VAL A 441 7.45 -13.40 -0.56
N VAL A 442 6.63 -12.44 -0.97
CA VAL A 442 6.89 -11.02 -0.81
C VAL A 442 6.50 -10.58 0.59
N GLY A 443 7.41 -9.85 1.25
CA GLY A 443 7.21 -9.28 2.58
C GLY A 443 7.36 -7.76 2.55
N TYR A 444 6.25 -7.02 2.52
CA TYR A 444 6.25 -5.57 2.42
C TYR A 444 5.99 -4.91 3.79
N LYS A 445 6.94 -4.07 4.19
CA LYS A 445 6.90 -3.22 5.38
C LYS A 445 6.71 -1.75 4.95
N PRO A 446 5.49 -1.20 5.03
CA PRO A 446 5.27 0.22 4.77
C PRO A 446 6.03 1.13 5.75
N THR A 447 6.16 2.40 5.36
CA THR A 447 6.53 3.49 6.27
C THR A 447 5.58 3.48 7.49
N ARG A 448 6.15 3.64 8.69
CA ARG A 448 5.38 3.59 9.94
C ARG A 448 4.35 4.72 9.98
N GLY A 449 3.14 4.42 10.44
CA GLY A 449 2.03 5.36 10.53
C GLY A 449 1.25 5.57 9.24
N LEU A 450 1.62 4.91 8.12
CA LEU A 450 0.79 4.88 6.90
C LEU A 450 -0.45 3.99 7.03
N VAL A 451 -0.28 2.88 7.75
CA VAL A 451 -1.32 1.91 8.05
C VAL A 451 -1.47 1.90 9.56
N SER A 452 -2.70 2.09 10.04
CA SER A 452 -3.03 2.11 11.47
C SER A 452 -2.53 0.84 12.16
N PHE A 453 -1.92 1.03 13.34
CA PHE A 453 -1.54 -0.03 14.26
C PHE A 453 -2.58 -0.24 15.39
N GLU A 454 -3.76 0.37 15.29
CA GLU A 454 -4.83 0.22 16.27
C GLU A 454 -5.50 -1.16 16.19
N GLY A 455 -5.71 -1.79 17.36
CA GLY A 455 -6.20 -3.17 17.47
C GLY A 455 -5.13 -4.23 17.19
N ILE A 456 -3.86 -3.93 17.47
CA ILE A 456 -2.76 -4.88 17.37
C ILE A 456 -1.99 -4.92 18.69
N THR A 457 -1.70 -6.12 19.19
CA THR A 457 -0.85 -6.30 20.39
C THR A 457 0.57 -5.81 20.11
N PRO A 458 1.09 -4.82 20.85
CA PRO A 458 2.41 -4.26 20.59
C PRO A 458 3.56 -5.16 21.01
N ALA A 459 4.65 -5.08 20.25
CA ALA A 459 5.96 -5.60 20.61
C ALA A 459 6.88 -4.46 21.05
N CYS A 460 7.14 -3.50 20.17
CA CYS A 460 7.79 -2.25 20.50
C CYS A 460 6.93 -1.15 19.86
N LEU A 461 5.88 -0.73 20.56
CA LEU A 461 4.81 0.06 19.97
C LEU A 461 5.31 1.30 19.20
N SER A 462 6.32 1.99 19.73
CA SER A 462 6.93 3.16 19.09
C SER A 462 7.69 2.85 17.80
N LEU A 463 7.96 1.58 17.50
CA LEU A 463 8.70 1.09 16.33
C LEU A 463 7.85 0.16 15.44
N ASP A 464 6.75 -0.38 15.95
CA ASP A 464 5.92 -1.35 15.27
C ASP A 464 5.24 -0.77 14.03
N CYS A 465 5.03 -1.63 13.04
CA CYS A 465 4.18 -1.33 11.89
C CYS A 465 3.50 -2.61 11.39
N ILE A 466 2.37 -2.46 10.71
CA ILE A 466 1.78 -3.52 9.92
C ILE A 466 2.74 -3.91 8.80
N ALA A 467 2.77 -5.19 8.46
CA ALA A 467 3.43 -5.70 7.27
C ALA A 467 2.46 -6.57 6.46
N PHE A 468 2.71 -6.66 5.17
CA PHE A 468 1.93 -7.45 4.22
C PHE A 468 2.77 -8.62 3.72
N THR A 469 2.25 -9.83 3.88
CA THR A 469 2.78 -11.01 3.18
C THR A 469 1.92 -11.24 1.93
N ALA A 470 2.54 -11.28 0.76
CA ALA A 470 1.85 -11.43 -0.51
C ALA A 470 2.66 -12.29 -1.49
N ARG A 471 2.07 -12.71 -2.61
CA ARG A 471 2.80 -13.46 -3.65
C ARG A 471 3.62 -12.57 -4.56
N THR A 472 3.09 -11.40 -4.90
CA THR A 472 3.76 -10.46 -5.81
C THR A 472 3.93 -9.09 -5.17
N VAL A 473 4.85 -8.30 -5.73
CA VAL A 473 5.02 -6.89 -5.35
C VAL A 473 3.73 -6.11 -5.62
N GLU A 474 3.00 -6.47 -6.68
CA GLU A 474 1.73 -5.81 -7.04
C GLU A 474 0.58 -6.18 -6.09
N ASP A 475 0.52 -7.42 -5.62
CA ASP A 475 -0.43 -7.81 -4.56
C ASP A 475 -0.15 -7.00 -3.28
N ALA A 476 1.13 -6.86 -2.90
CA ALA A 476 1.52 -6.05 -1.74
C ALA A 476 1.18 -4.56 -1.93
N ARG A 477 1.32 -4.02 -3.14
CA ARG A 477 0.91 -2.65 -3.49
C ARG A 477 -0.61 -2.48 -3.38
N THR A 478 -1.39 -3.43 -3.88
CA THR A 478 -2.86 -3.43 -3.76
C THR A 478 -3.28 -3.39 -2.29
N LEU A 479 -2.65 -4.21 -1.44
CA LEU A 479 -2.93 -4.22 0.00
C LEU A 479 -2.57 -2.91 0.69
N TRP A 480 -1.49 -2.25 0.27
CA TRP A 480 -1.14 -0.92 0.75
C TRP A 480 -2.24 0.09 0.44
N GLN A 481 -2.68 0.15 -0.82
CA GLN A 481 -3.72 1.08 -1.29
C GLN A 481 -5.03 0.90 -0.54
N VAL A 482 -5.39 -0.35 -0.22
CA VAL A 482 -6.58 -0.69 0.58
C VAL A 482 -6.41 -0.29 2.04
N CYS A 483 -5.27 -0.57 2.65
CA CYS A 483 -5.07 -0.45 4.10
C CYS A 483 -4.60 0.94 4.55
N GLU A 484 -3.97 1.73 3.70
CA GLU A 484 -3.44 3.04 4.06
C GLU A 484 -4.54 4.02 4.50
N GLY A 485 -4.18 4.98 5.34
CA GLY A 485 -5.04 6.08 5.75
C GLY A 485 -4.89 6.40 7.22
N TYR A 486 -5.05 7.69 7.54
CA TYR A 486 -4.98 8.20 8.90
C TYR A 486 -6.06 7.59 9.79
N ASP A 487 -5.68 7.26 11.02
CA ASP A 487 -6.55 6.79 12.08
C ASP A 487 -6.27 7.63 13.32
N GLU A 488 -7.25 8.44 13.72
CA GLU A 488 -7.12 9.33 14.87
C GLU A 488 -6.96 8.59 16.21
N ASN A 489 -7.29 7.29 16.25
CA ASN A 489 -7.14 6.46 17.45
C ASN A 489 -5.72 5.87 17.58
N ASP A 490 -4.96 5.79 16.48
CA ASP A 490 -3.59 5.33 16.50
C ASP A 490 -2.64 6.47 16.83
N ARG A 491 -2.00 6.38 18.00
CA ARG A 491 -1.03 7.36 18.52
C ARG A 491 0.20 7.60 17.62
N TYR A 492 0.47 6.70 16.67
CA TYR A 492 1.58 6.82 15.72
C TYR A 492 1.13 6.94 14.25
N ALA A 493 -0.18 7.01 13.98
CA ALA A 493 -0.70 7.30 12.65
C ALA A 493 -0.31 8.71 12.20
N ARG A 494 -0.15 8.89 10.90
CA ARG A 494 0.27 10.15 10.28
C ARG A 494 -0.81 10.66 9.34
N ASP A 495 -1.18 11.92 9.51
CA ASP A 495 -2.18 12.62 8.69
C ASP A 495 -1.59 13.24 7.42
N THR A 496 -0.30 13.61 7.49
CA THR A 496 0.42 14.35 6.47
C THR A 496 1.71 13.61 6.08
N PHE A 497 1.89 13.45 4.78
CA PHE A 497 3.07 12.82 4.21
C PHE A 497 3.87 13.88 3.46
N PRO A 498 5.08 14.23 3.91
CA PRO A 498 5.93 15.11 3.15
C PRO A 498 6.32 14.37 1.87
N ALA A 499 5.72 14.77 0.76
CA ALA A 499 6.07 14.26 -0.56
C ALA A 499 7.22 15.13 -1.12
N GLU A 500 8.42 14.90 -0.57
CA GLU A 500 9.60 15.73 -0.84
C GLU A 500 10.18 15.53 -2.25
N ARG A 501 9.68 14.54 -3.00
CA ARG A 501 10.17 14.19 -4.34
C ARG A 501 9.10 14.42 -5.39
N HIS A 502 9.46 15.11 -6.48
CA HIS A 502 8.64 15.16 -7.68
C HIS A 502 8.44 13.74 -8.24
N VAL A 503 7.27 13.53 -8.85
CA VAL A 503 7.01 12.40 -9.72
C VAL A 503 7.90 12.54 -10.94
N ASN A 504 8.42 11.41 -11.43
CA ASN A 504 9.19 11.37 -12.66
C ASN A 504 8.39 10.58 -13.68
N SER A 505 7.81 11.29 -14.64
CA SER A 505 6.94 10.71 -15.67
C SER A 505 7.65 9.84 -16.69
N ILE A 506 8.94 10.08 -16.88
CA ILE A 506 9.85 9.23 -17.66
C ILE A 506 10.22 7.97 -16.85
N GLY A 507 9.73 7.87 -15.60
CA GLY A 507 9.92 6.77 -14.69
C GLY A 507 11.37 6.56 -14.27
N ALA A 508 11.61 5.45 -13.57
CA ALA A 508 12.94 4.83 -13.51
C ALA A 508 13.32 4.15 -14.85
N GLN A 509 12.54 4.37 -15.92
CA GLN A 509 12.58 3.64 -17.20
C GLN A 509 13.60 4.19 -18.21
N LYS A 510 14.43 5.17 -17.83
CA LYS A 510 15.69 5.45 -18.53
C LYS A 510 16.88 5.43 -17.55
N ASP A 511 17.39 4.21 -17.33
CA ASP A 511 18.80 3.88 -17.10
C ASP A 511 19.56 4.41 -15.86
N ALA A 512 18.94 5.06 -14.86
CA ALA A 512 19.70 5.43 -13.67
C ALA A 512 18.85 5.59 -12.40
N PHE A 513 18.69 4.51 -11.63
CA PHE A 513 18.43 4.64 -10.18
C PHE A 513 19.72 4.38 -9.41
N ARG A 514 19.87 4.98 -8.23
CA ARG A 514 21.06 4.86 -7.40
C ARG A 514 20.76 3.93 -6.24
N PHE A 515 21.59 2.90 -6.06
CA PHE A 515 21.43 1.98 -4.95
C PHE A 515 22.70 1.84 -4.11
N GLY A 516 22.51 1.65 -2.80
CA GLY A 516 23.58 1.35 -1.85
C GLY A 516 23.50 -0.10 -1.37
N ILE A 517 24.61 -0.62 -0.85
CA ILE A 517 24.70 -1.96 -0.25
C ILE A 517 25.52 -1.90 1.05
N PRO A 518 25.40 -2.90 1.94
CA PRO A 518 26.28 -3.02 3.11
C PRO A 518 27.76 -3.13 2.71
N PRO A 519 28.69 -2.72 3.60
CA PRO A 519 30.11 -2.85 3.33
C PRO A 519 30.54 -4.32 3.24
N PRO A 520 31.57 -4.67 2.45
CA PRO A 520 32.02 -6.05 2.26
C PRO A 520 32.30 -6.81 3.57
N GLU A 521 32.93 -6.14 4.54
CA GLU A 521 33.23 -6.67 5.87
C GLU A 521 31.97 -7.03 6.67
N LEU A 522 30.83 -6.37 6.45
CA LEU A 522 29.57 -6.80 7.07
C LEU A 522 28.97 -7.99 6.34
N LEU A 523 29.12 -8.07 5.01
CA LEU A 523 28.67 -9.21 4.20
C LEU A 523 29.45 -10.50 4.52
N GLU A 524 30.56 -10.41 5.27
CA GLU A 524 31.29 -11.57 5.81
C GLU A 524 30.41 -12.48 6.68
N VAL A 525 29.39 -11.90 7.32
CA VAL A 525 28.44 -12.61 8.18
C VAL A 525 27.56 -13.62 7.41
N CYS A 526 27.40 -13.41 6.09
CA CYS A 526 26.58 -14.24 5.23
C CYS A 526 27.27 -15.58 4.92
N SER A 527 26.47 -16.63 4.74
CA SER A 527 27.01 -17.90 4.22
C SER A 527 27.62 -17.69 2.84
N PRO A 528 28.61 -18.52 2.42
CA PRO A 528 29.23 -18.39 1.10
C PRO A 528 28.21 -18.40 -0.05
N SER A 529 27.18 -19.25 0.04
CA SER A 529 26.09 -19.32 -0.93
C SER A 529 25.29 -18.02 -0.98
N PHE A 530 24.90 -17.46 0.17
CA PHE A 530 24.16 -16.20 0.21
C PHE A 530 24.98 -15.02 -0.31
N ARG A 531 26.28 -14.98 0.02
CA ARG A 531 27.18 -13.94 -0.49
C ARG A 531 27.29 -13.98 -2.02
N LYS A 532 27.40 -15.18 -2.59
CA LYS A 532 27.38 -15.37 -4.05
C LYS A 532 26.08 -14.89 -4.68
N LEU A 533 24.93 -15.34 -4.16
CA LEU A 533 23.61 -14.98 -4.69
C LEU A 533 23.30 -13.49 -4.51
N PHE A 534 23.82 -12.86 -3.47
CA PHE A 534 23.71 -11.41 -3.27
C PHE A 534 24.51 -10.64 -4.32
N ASN A 535 25.71 -11.10 -4.68
CA ASN A 535 26.49 -10.51 -5.78
C ASN A 535 25.78 -10.66 -7.14
N GLU A 536 25.08 -11.78 -7.36
CA GLU A 536 24.23 -11.97 -8.54
C GLU A 536 23.05 -10.99 -8.54
N ALA A 537 22.42 -10.76 -7.38
CA ALA A 537 21.37 -9.75 -7.23
C ALA A 537 21.87 -8.32 -7.54
N ILE A 538 23.05 -7.94 -7.04
CA ILE A 538 23.71 -6.66 -7.35
C ILE A 538 23.92 -6.52 -8.87
N SER A 539 24.46 -7.57 -9.51
CA SER A 539 24.71 -7.58 -10.95
C SER A 539 23.41 -7.40 -11.75
N ARG A 540 22.30 -8.00 -11.27
CA ARG A 540 20.97 -7.84 -11.87
C ARG A 540 20.45 -6.41 -11.72
N LEU A 541 20.59 -5.78 -10.55
CA LEU A 541 20.23 -4.36 -10.37
C LEU A 541 21.02 -3.47 -11.35
N GLN A 542 22.32 -3.72 -11.52
CA GLN A 542 23.15 -2.97 -12.47
C GLN A 542 22.68 -3.16 -13.91
N ALA A 543 22.36 -4.39 -14.31
CA ALA A 543 21.80 -4.68 -15.64
C ALA A 543 20.45 -4.00 -15.89
N MET A 544 19.69 -3.68 -14.84
CA MET A 544 18.42 -2.95 -14.92
C MET A 544 18.59 -1.40 -14.90
N GLY A 545 19.82 -0.89 -14.98
CA GLY A 545 20.10 0.56 -14.91
C GLY A 545 20.36 1.08 -13.50
N GLY A 546 20.67 0.20 -12.55
CA GLY A 546 21.08 0.58 -11.20
C GLY A 546 22.55 1.01 -11.16
N THR A 547 22.83 2.20 -10.63
CA THR A 547 24.18 2.64 -10.30
C THR A 547 24.46 2.34 -8.83
N LEU A 548 25.45 1.49 -8.57
CA LEU A 548 25.94 1.25 -7.21
C LEU A 548 26.69 2.49 -6.69
N VAL A 549 26.32 2.96 -5.50
CA VAL A 549 26.88 4.17 -4.89
C VAL A 549 27.42 3.84 -3.50
N PRO A 550 28.62 4.32 -3.14
CA PRO A 550 29.12 4.21 -1.77
C PRO A 550 28.16 4.86 -0.77
N MET A 551 27.96 4.21 0.37
CA MET A 551 27.11 4.71 1.45
C MET A 551 27.83 4.57 2.79
N ASP A 552 27.55 5.50 3.70
CA ASP A 552 27.99 5.38 5.08
C ASP A 552 27.04 4.45 5.84
N TRP A 553 27.51 3.26 6.17
CA TRP A 553 26.72 2.26 6.89
C TRP A 553 26.61 2.53 8.40
N THR A 554 27.43 3.43 8.94
CA THR A 554 27.51 3.74 10.38
C THR A 554 26.15 4.03 11.03
N PRO A 555 25.29 4.94 10.50
CA PRO A 555 23.99 5.20 11.12
C PRO A 555 23.04 3.99 11.08
N PHE A 556 23.15 3.12 10.08
CA PHE A 556 22.34 1.89 9.98
C PHE A 556 22.74 0.88 11.05
N GLN A 557 24.05 0.61 11.18
CA GLN A 557 24.55 -0.26 12.22
C GLN A 557 24.19 0.24 13.62
N LYS A 558 24.54 1.50 13.93
CA LYS A 558 24.31 2.08 15.27
C LYS A 558 22.82 2.13 15.64
N ALA A 559 21.93 2.34 14.67
CA ALA A 559 20.50 2.27 14.92
C ALA A 559 20.01 0.85 15.18
N GLY A 560 20.57 -0.16 14.51
CA GLY A 560 20.29 -1.57 14.79
C GLY A 560 20.66 -1.96 16.23
N ASP A 561 21.79 -1.47 16.73
CA ASP A 561 22.26 -1.74 18.09
C ASP A 561 21.29 -1.20 19.16
N LEU A 562 20.61 -0.08 18.90
CA LEU A 562 19.63 0.50 19.84
C LEU A 562 18.44 -0.43 20.12
N LEU A 563 18.11 -1.35 19.20
CA LEU A 563 16.91 -2.18 19.32
C LEU A 563 17.05 -3.26 20.42
N TYR A 564 18.06 -4.12 20.34
CA TYR A 564 18.23 -5.26 21.25
C TYR A 564 19.40 -5.10 22.23
N GLU A 565 20.43 -4.33 21.89
CA GLU A 565 21.54 -4.02 22.82
C GLU A 565 21.27 -2.76 23.65
N GLY A 566 20.43 -1.86 23.14
CA GLY A 566 19.96 -0.66 23.83
C GLY A 566 18.73 -0.88 24.74
N THR A 567 18.06 0.24 25.04
CA THR A 567 16.89 0.35 25.91
C THR A 567 15.55 0.14 25.18
N PHE A 568 15.51 0.17 23.84
CA PHE A 568 14.23 0.00 23.12
C PHE A 568 13.62 -1.39 23.30
N VAL A 569 14.43 -2.42 23.57
CA VAL A 569 13.92 -3.76 23.93
C VAL A 569 13.02 -3.72 25.18
N SER A 570 13.20 -2.74 26.07
CA SER A 570 12.34 -2.56 27.25
C SER A 570 10.91 -2.19 26.90
N GLU A 571 10.65 -1.69 25.69
CA GLU A 571 9.28 -1.41 25.23
C GLU A 571 8.43 -2.69 25.13
N ARG A 572 9.07 -3.86 24.96
CA ARG A 572 8.39 -5.17 25.04
C ARG A 572 7.77 -5.42 26.40
N LEU A 573 8.43 -4.99 27.47
CA LEU A 573 7.91 -5.09 28.83
C LEU A 573 6.89 -3.98 29.11
N ALA A 574 7.16 -2.75 28.65
CA ALA A 574 6.23 -1.62 28.80
C ALA A 574 4.89 -1.80 28.07
N SER A 575 4.84 -2.71 27.09
CA SER A 575 3.64 -3.06 26.34
C SER A 575 2.78 -4.14 27.01
N LEU A 576 3.27 -4.74 28.10
CA LEU A 576 2.56 -5.76 28.87
C LEU A 576 1.87 -5.12 30.09
N PRO A 577 0.85 -5.77 30.68
CA PRO A 577 0.29 -5.32 31.96
C PRO A 577 1.37 -5.20 33.04
N ASP A 578 1.19 -4.26 33.97
CA ASP A 578 2.01 -4.18 35.18
C ASP A 578 2.03 -5.55 35.88
N ASP A 579 3.18 -5.94 36.45
CA ASP A 579 3.42 -7.24 37.11
C ASP A 579 3.25 -8.51 36.26
N PHE A 580 3.00 -8.37 34.95
CA PHE A 580 2.76 -9.49 34.06
C PHE A 580 3.93 -10.49 34.07
N LEU A 581 5.17 -10.00 34.00
CA LEU A 581 6.35 -10.85 33.96
C LEU A 581 6.45 -11.66 35.25
N GLU A 582 6.28 -11.04 36.42
CA GLU A 582 6.35 -11.69 37.73
C GLU A 582 5.31 -12.80 37.87
N LYS A 583 4.07 -12.55 37.43
CA LYS A 583 2.96 -13.51 37.57
C LYS A 583 2.98 -14.64 36.55
N ASN A 584 3.52 -14.42 35.34
CA ASN A 584 3.32 -15.32 34.21
C ASN A 584 4.59 -15.99 33.67
N ARG A 585 5.69 -15.96 34.43
CA ARG A 585 7.00 -16.54 34.05
C ARG A 585 6.89 -17.95 33.44
N GLN A 586 6.08 -18.80 34.06
CA GLN A 586 5.89 -20.21 33.67
C GLN A 586 5.18 -20.41 32.31
N HIS A 587 4.50 -19.37 31.79
CA HIS A 587 3.77 -19.40 30.53
C HIS A 587 4.56 -18.78 29.37
N LEU A 588 5.71 -18.16 29.67
CA LEU A 588 6.61 -17.63 28.66
C LEU A 588 7.48 -18.74 28.09
N HIS A 589 7.69 -18.70 26.78
CA HIS A 589 8.66 -19.54 26.11
C HIS A 589 10.04 -19.31 26.76
N PRO A 590 10.84 -20.36 27.07
CA PRO A 590 12.08 -20.22 27.85
C PRO A 590 13.04 -19.15 27.32
N VAL A 591 13.18 -19.06 26.01
CA VAL A 591 14.03 -18.05 25.34
C VAL A 591 13.52 -16.62 25.52
N ILE A 592 12.19 -16.43 25.55
CA ILE A 592 11.57 -15.11 25.78
C ILE A 592 11.72 -14.72 27.24
N LEU A 593 11.52 -15.67 28.16
CA LEU A 593 11.77 -15.44 29.58
C LEU A 593 13.23 -15.03 29.82
N GLU A 594 14.19 -15.78 29.29
CA GLU A 594 15.62 -15.45 29.40
C GLU A 594 15.93 -14.06 28.83
N LEU A 595 15.35 -13.71 27.68
CA LEU A 595 15.49 -12.36 27.11
C LEU A 595 14.95 -11.29 28.06
N PHE A 596 13.73 -11.45 28.57
CA PHE A 596 13.10 -10.48 29.46
C PHE A 596 13.87 -10.34 30.78
N GLU A 597 14.39 -11.43 31.34
CA GLU A 597 15.25 -11.38 32.51
C GLU A 597 16.54 -10.60 32.26
N LYS A 598 17.18 -10.79 31.10
CA LYS A 598 18.35 -9.99 30.70
C LYS A 598 17.99 -8.52 30.59
N VAL A 599 16.83 -8.19 30.03
CA VAL A 599 16.36 -6.80 29.90
C VAL A 599 16.15 -6.17 31.28
N VAL A 600 15.49 -6.87 32.21
CA VAL A 600 15.29 -6.40 33.59
C VAL A 600 16.62 -6.25 34.31
N ALA A 601 17.52 -7.23 34.17
CA ALA A 601 18.84 -7.23 34.82
C ALA A 601 19.77 -6.11 34.34
N ARG A 602 19.55 -5.55 33.14
CA ARG A 602 20.31 -4.39 32.65
C ARG A 602 20.09 -3.12 33.48
N GLN A 603 18.98 -3.03 34.22
CA GLN A 603 18.62 -1.87 35.05
C GLN A 603 18.76 -0.53 34.30
N SER A 604 18.31 -0.51 33.04
CA SER A 604 18.36 0.68 32.20
C SER A 604 17.59 1.85 32.82
N THR A 605 18.20 3.02 32.82
CA THR A 605 17.65 4.26 33.39
C THR A 605 16.88 5.07 32.34
N ALA A 606 15.94 5.91 32.79
CA ALA A 606 15.26 6.86 31.92
C ALA A 606 16.24 7.79 31.18
N VAL A 607 17.36 8.17 31.82
CA VAL A 607 18.40 9.00 31.20
C VAL A 607 19.07 8.28 30.02
N GLN A 608 19.33 6.96 30.12
CA GLN A 608 19.83 6.17 29.01
C GLN A 608 18.81 6.12 27.86
N LEU A 609 17.53 5.89 28.16
CA LEU A 609 16.46 5.92 27.16
C LEU A 609 16.41 7.25 26.40
N PHE A 610 16.43 8.38 27.11
CA PHE A 610 16.40 9.70 26.44
C PHE A 610 17.66 9.98 25.62
N ARG A 611 18.83 9.49 26.04
CA ARG A 611 20.06 9.58 25.22
C ARG A 611 19.95 8.74 23.95
N GLU A 612 19.35 7.55 24.03
CA GLU A 612 19.13 6.71 22.86
C GLU A 612 18.05 7.26 21.92
N LEU A 613 17.02 7.93 22.45
CA LEU A 613 16.07 8.68 21.62
C LEU A 613 16.76 9.83 20.85
N GLN A 614 17.69 10.54 21.49
CA GLN A 614 18.52 11.55 20.82
C GLN A 614 19.45 10.91 19.77
N ALA A 615 20.06 9.77 20.09
CA ALA A 615 20.89 9.02 19.16
C ALA A 615 20.08 8.52 17.95
N LYS A 616 18.89 7.97 18.16
CA LYS A 616 17.94 7.58 17.11
C LYS A 616 17.64 8.78 16.20
N ALA A 617 17.29 9.93 16.76
CA ALA A 617 17.02 11.14 15.95
C ALA A 617 18.23 11.55 15.08
N LEU A 618 19.45 11.49 15.65
CA LEU A 618 20.68 11.75 14.92
C LEU A 618 20.90 10.73 13.79
N TYR A 619 20.79 9.43 14.08
CA TYR A 619 21.02 8.37 13.08
C TYR A 619 19.95 8.37 11.99
N THR A 620 18.68 8.63 12.33
CA THR A 620 17.60 8.83 11.34
C THR A 620 17.94 9.97 10.39
N ARG A 621 18.41 11.12 10.92
CA ARG A 621 18.83 12.25 10.09
C ARG A 621 20.01 11.87 9.20
N GLN A 622 21.03 11.22 9.74
CA GLN A 622 22.22 10.80 8.98
C GLN A 622 21.88 9.79 7.88
N ALA A 623 21.07 8.78 8.18
CA ALA A 623 20.61 7.79 7.19
C ALA A 623 19.74 8.46 6.11
N THR A 624 18.75 9.26 6.50
CA THR A 624 17.89 10.02 5.55
C THR A 624 18.73 10.96 4.69
N SER A 625 19.82 11.52 5.25
CA SER A 625 20.78 12.34 4.53
C SER A 625 21.62 11.58 3.48
N GLN A 626 21.39 10.30 3.26
CA GLN A 626 22.03 9.57 2.15
C GLN A 626 21.06 9.33 0.99
N PHE A 627 19.75 9.48 1.22
CA PHE A 627 18.71 9.30 0.20
C PHE A 627 18.46 10.58 -0.61
N ARG A 628 17.84 10.45 -1.79
CA ARG A 628 17.46 11.59 -2.62
C ARG A 628 16.46 12.53 -1.89
N SER A 629 16.63 13.83 -2.06
CA SER A 629 15.70 14.91 -1.65
C SER A 629 15.46 15.87 -2.81
N ALA A 630 14.61 16.89 -2.61
CA ALA A 630 14.31 17.90 -3.64
C ALA A 630 15.56 18.62 -4.19
N ASP A 631 16.58 18.81 -3.35
CA ASP A 631 17.78 19.60 -3.62
C ASP A 631 19.07 18.76 -3.75
N ARG A 632 18.99 17.44 -3.58
CA ARG A 632 20.17 16.57 -3.53
C ARG A 632 19.97 15.24 -4.23
N LEU A 633 20.95 14.90 -5.08
CA LEU A 633 21.10 13.55 -5.60
C LEU A 633 21.61 12.62 -4.50
N GLY A 634 20.87 11.55 -4.22
CA GLY A 634 21.22 10.56 -3.20
C GLY A 634 20.84 9.15 -3.67
N LEU A 635 20.77 8.23 -2.72
CA LEU A 635 20.26 6.88 -2.95
C LEU A 635 18.75 6.94 -3.22
N ASP A 636 18.31 6.13 -4.19
CA ASP A 636 16.90 5.83 -4.41
C ASP A 636 16.47 4.64 -3.55
N VAL A 637 17.36 3.65 -3.37
CA VAL A 637 17.11 2.44 -2.58
C VAL A 637 18.39 1.87 -1.96
N VAL A 638 18.28 1.13 -0.88
CA VAL A 638 19.36 0.30 -0.32
C VAL A 638 18.98 -1.16 -0.50
N LEU A 639 19.89 -1.96 -1.07
CA LEU A 639 19.71 -3.40 -1.23
C LEU A 639 20.50 -4.15 -0.15
N VAL A 640 19.85 -5.09 0.54
CA VAL A 640 20.49 -5.97 1.52
C VAL A 640 20.06 -7.43 1.30
N PRO A 641 20.86 -8.43 1.71
CA PRO A 641 20.32 -9.78 1.90
C PRO A 641 19.19 -9.72 2.93
N THR A 642 18.08 -10.44 2.71
CA THR A 642 16.97 -10.43 3.68
C THR A 642 17.40 -11.04 5.02
N ALA A 643 18.24 -12.07 4.97
CA ALA A 643 18.90 -12.70 6.11
C ALA A 643 20.31 -13.14 5.69
N PRO A 644 21.25 -13.36 6.63
CA PRO A 644 22.62 -13.79 6.32
C PRO A 644 22.77 -15.27 5.94
N TRP A 645 21.88 -16.14 6.41
CA TRP A 645 21.75 -17.55 6.00
C TRP A 645 20.32 -18.04 6.33
N HIS A 646 19.97 -19.26 5.93
CA HIS A 646 18.72 -19.93 6.33
C HIS A 646 19.04 -20.99 7.39
N PRO A 647 18.75 -20.76 8.68
CA PRO A 647 19.06 -21.73 9.73
C PRO A 647 18.18 -22.98 9.67
N THR A 648 18.72 -24.12 10.08
CA THR A 648 17.91 -25.27 10.47
C THR A 648 17.22 -25.02 11.82
N ILE A 649 16.10 -25.68 12.07
CA ILE A 649 15.42 -25.66 13.38
C ILE A 649 16.37 -26.13 14.47
N LYS A 650 17.14 -27.20 14.19
CA LYS A 650 18.11 -27.77 15.13
C LYS A 650 19.19 -26.75 15.54
N GLU A 651 19.77 -26.04 14.58
CA GLU A 651 20.74 -24.98 14.87
C GLU A 651 20.12 -23.85 15.69
N MET A 652 18.93 -23.40 15.28
CA MET A 652 18.23 -22.31 15.98
C MET A 652 17.90 -22.68 17.42
N LEU A 653 17.46 -23.92 17.70
CA LEU A 653 17.18 -24.36 19.06
C LEU A 653 18.45 -24.56 19.91
N ALA A 654 19.59 -24.85 19.29
CA ALA A 654 20.86 -25.02 20.00
C ALA A 654 21.45 -23.69 20.50
N ASP A 655 21.19 -22.57 19.80
CA ASP A 655 21.69 -21.24 20.19
C ASP A 655 20.68 -20.13 19.83
N PRO A 656 19.52 -20.12 20.51
CA PRO A 656 18.34 -19.39 20.04
C PRO A 656 18.45 -17.88 20.18
N ILE A 657 19.26 -17.36 21.10
CA ILE A 657 19.40 -15.92 21.29
C ILE A 657 20.42 -15.34 20.30
N ARG A 658 21.64 -15.91 20.25
CA ARG A 658 22.71 -15.36 19.42
C ARG A 658 22.40 -15.53 17.94
N LEU A 659 21.90 -16.70 17.50
CA LEU A 659 21.59 -16.91 16.08
C LEU A 659 20.42 -16.04 15.62
N ASN A 660 19.41 -15.83 16.47
CA ASN A 660 18.32 -14.91 16.17
C ASN A 660 18.81 -13.45 16.02
N ALA A 661 19.70 -13.00 16.92
CA ALA A 661 20.29 -11.66 16.82
C ALA A 661 21.12 -11.51 15.55
N LYS A 662 21.96 -12.51 15.23
CA LYS A 662 22.78 -12.54 14.00
C LYS A 662 21.91 -12.56 12.74
N MET A 663 20.76 -13.23 12.76
CA MET A 663 19.84 -13.25 11.61
C MET A 663 19.26 -11.87 11.29
N GLY A 664 19.08 -11.01 12.30
CA GLY A 664 18.55 -9.66 12.14
C GLY A 664 19.57 -8.58 11.74
N THR A 665 20.80 -8.96 11.40
CA THR A 665 21.88 -8.03 11.01
C THR A 665 21.46 -7.00 9.95
N PHE A 666 20.62 -7.41 8.99
CA PHE A 666 20.18 -6.54 7.89
C PHE A 666 18.77 -5.95 8.07
N THR A 667 18.13 -6.15 9.24
CA THR A 667 16.71 -5.80 9.43
C THR A 667 16.44 -4.91 10.64
N HIS A 668 17.20 -5.03 11.73
CA HIS A 668 16.95 -4.35 13.02
C HIS A 668 16.87 -2.82 12.93
N PHE A 669 17.64 -2.21 12.03
CA PHE A 669 17.73 -0.76 11.92
C PHE A 669 16.52 -0.11 11.23
N ALA A 670 15.78 -0.85 10.40
CA ALA A 670 14.82 -0.25 9.47
C ALA A 670 13.70 0.50 10.20
N ASN A 671 13.10 -0.09 11.23
CA ASN A 671 12.04 0.54 12.00
C ASN A 671 12.57 1.65 12.92
N VAL A 672 13.78 1.48 13.46
CA VAL A 672 14.47 2.49 14.27
C VAL A 672 14.71 3.76 13.44
N LEU A 673 15.09 3.59 12.18
CA LEU A 673 15.35 4.67 11.23
C LEU A 673 14.11 5.14 10.45
N ASP A 674 12.92 4.61 10.77
CA ASP A 674 11.66 4.94 10.08
C ASP A 674 11.69 4.74 8.56
N MET A 675 12.32 3.64 8.14
CA MET A 675 12.43 3.21 6.75
C MET A 675 11.22 2.36 6.34
N CYS A 676 10.90 2.39 5.05
CA CYS A 676 10.06 1.38 4.41
C CYS A 676 10.93 0.28 3.77
N GLY A 677 10.36 -0.87 3.48
CA GLY A 677 11.08 -1.88 2.72
C GLY A 677 10.26 -3.07 2.28
N ILE A 678 10.77 -3.79 1.27
CA ILE A 678 10.13 -4.97 0.69
C ILE A 678 11.16 -6.08 0.49
N ALA A 679 10.90 -7.23 1.11
CA ALA A 679 11.62 -8.47 0.84
C ALA A 679 11.01 -9.16 -0.38
N VAL A 680 11.85 -9.53 -1.34
CA VAL A 680 11.42 -10.23 -2.57
C VAL A 680 12.26 -11.49 -2.81
N PRO A 681 11.65 -12.58 -3.28
CA PRO A 681 12.39 -13.74 -3.77
C PRO A 681 13.35 -13.35 -4.89
N SER A 682 14.61 -13.75 -4.78
CA SER A 682 15.67 -13.37 -5.72
C SER A 682 16.19 -14.55 -6.54
N SER A 683 16.42 -15.69 -5.88
CA SER A 683 16.95 -16.90 -6.48
C SER A 683 16.68 -18.11 -5.58
N THR A 684 17.20 -19.27 -5.96
CA THR A 684 17.20 -20.48 -5.12
C THR A 684 18.59 -21.07 -5.07
N TYR A 685 18.85 -21.87 -4.04
CA TYR A 685 20.09 -22.61 -3.88
C TYR A 685 19.83 -23.99 -3.28
N GLN A 686 20.84 -24.85 -3.31
CA GLN A 686 20.85 -26.13 -2.63
C GLN A 686 22.14 -26.21 -1.81
N GLU A 687 22.05 -26.71 -0.58
CA GLU A 687 23.22 -26.88 0.29
C GLU A 687 24.01 -28.14 -0.05
N SER A 688 23.34 -29.13 -0.65
CA SER A 688 23.92 -30.37 -1.18
C SER A 688 23.18 -30.79 -2.46
N GLU A 689 23.79 -31.63 -3.30
CA GLU A 689 23.17 -32.07 -4.57
C GLU A 689 21.81 -32.78 -4.37
N ALA A 690 21.66 -33.51 -3.27
CA ALA A 690 20.43 -34.22 -2.90
C ALA A 690 19.49 -33.41 -1.97
N GLY A 691 19.90 -32.22 -1.54
CA GLY A 691 19.14 -31.41 -0.59
C GLY A 691 17.99 -30.62 -1.23
N PRO A 692 17.03 -30.15 -0.42
CA PRO A 692 15.92 -29.34 -0.92
C PRO A 692 16.43 -28.04 -1.55
N ARG A 693 15.63 -27.52 -2.48
CA ARG A 693 15.91 -26.23 -3.12
C ARG A 693 15.32 -25.11 -2.28
N LEU A 694 16.18 -24.39 -1.58
CA LEU A 694 15.81 -23.33 -0.64
C LEU A 694 15.78 -21.96 -1.32
N PRO A 695 14.95 -21.02 -0.83
CA PRO A 695 14.86 -19.67 -1.39
C PRO A 695 16.00 -18.78 -0.88
N PHE A 696 16.47 -17.90 -1.75
CA PHE A 696 17.29 -16.75 -1.38
C PHE A 696 16.55 -15.47 -1.77
N SER A 697 16.50 -14.52 -0.84
CA SER A 697 15.71 -13.30 -0.97
C SER A 697 16.54 -12.07 -0.61
N VAL A 698 16.18 -10.95 -1.21
CA VAL A 698 16.79 -9.64 -0.94
C VAL A 698 15.74 -8.66 -0.48
N THR A 699 16.15 -7.70 0.35
CA THR A 699 15.26 -6.63 0.82
C THR A 699 15.70 -5.31 0.21
N PHE A 700 14.75 -4.62 -0.42
CA PHE A 700 14.87 -3.25 -0.88
C PHE A 700 14.38 -2.32 0.24
N LEU A 701 15.19 -1.35 0.65
CA LEU A 701 14.92 -0.44 1.75
C LEU A 701 14.94 1.01 1.26
N GLY A 702 13.92 1.78 1.63
CA GLY A 702 13.80 3.19 1.30
C GLY A 702 13.76 4.07 2.54
N SER A 703 14.01 5.37 2.34
CA SER A 703 13.67 6.37 3.35
C SER A 703 12.16 6.41 3.59
N ARG A 704 11.76 7.00 4.72
CA ARG A 704 10.38 7.37 5.02
C ARG A 704 9.65 7.95 3.80
N CYS A 705 8.45 7.46 3.52
CA CYS A 705 7.57 7.86 2.42
C CYS A 705 8.14 7.68 0.99
N SER A 706 9.13 6.81 0.79
CA SER A 706 9.63 6.42 -0.54
C SER A 706 9.10 5.05 -1.00
N ASP A 707 8.03 4.58 -0.36
CA ASP A 707 7.41 3.28 -0.55
C ASP A 707 7.09 3.00 -2.02
N SER A 708 6.50 3.95 -2.76
CA SER A 708 6.13 3.73 -4.15
C SER A 708 7.36 3.54 -5.06
N GLU A 709 8.39 4.36 -4.88
CA GLU A 709 9.64 4.27 -5.63
C GLU A 709 10.35 2.93 -5.34
N VAL A 710 10.40 2.51 -4.08
CA VAL A 710 10.95 1.22 -3.67
C VAL A 710 10.19 0.05 -4.30
N LEU A 711 8.85 0.07 -4.22
CA LEU A 711 7.99 -0.95 -4.83
C LEU A 711 8.15 -0.97 -6.36
N GLY A 712 8.34 0.19 -7.01
CA GLY A 712 8.57 0.27 -8.44
C GLY A 712 9.88 -0.41 -8.87
N ILE A 713 10.97 -0.21 -8.13
CA ILE A 713 12.25 -0.88 -8.38
C ILE A 713 12.13 -2.38 -8.09
N ALA A 714 11.48 -2.76 -6.98
CA ALA A 714 11.30 -4.15 -6.59
C ALA A 714 10.42 -4.93 -7.59
N SER A 715 9.37 -4.31 -8.14
CA SER A 715 8.50 -4.92 -9.16
C SER A 715 9.28 -5.27 -10.43
N ARG A 716 10.05 -4.30 -10.96
CA ARG A 716 10.95 -4.55 -12.10
C ARG A 716 11.97 -5.65 -11.82
N TYR A 717 12.44 -5.74 -10.58
CA TYR A 717 13.38 -6.79 -10.17
C TYR A 717 12.72 -8.16 -10.16
N GLN A 718 11.49 -8.26 -9.63
CA GLN A 718 10.67 -9.47 -9.65
C GLN A 718 10.38 -9.93 -11.09
N GLU A 719 10.00 -9.02 -11.98
CA GLU A 719 9.80 -9.30 -13.40
C GLU A 719 11.07 -9.87 -14.06
N ALA A 720 12.24 -9.29 -13.74
CA ALA A 720 13.52 -9.74 -14.26
C ALA A 720 13.98 -11.11 -13.72
N THR A 721 13.44 -11.58 -12.59
CA THR A 721 13.72 -12.92 -12.05
C THR A 721 12.72 -13.98 -12.52
N GLY A 722 11.57 -13.55 -13.06
CA GLY A 722 10.49 -14.45 -13.49
C GLY A 722 9.88 -15.26 -12.35
N ARG A 723 9.88 -14.70 -11.14
CA ARG A 723 9.49 -15.39 -9.89
C ARG A 723 8.37 -14.70 -9.14
#